data_AF-A0A2K0UV93-F1
#
_entry.id   AF-A0A2K0UV93-F1
#
_cell.length_a   1.000
_cell.length_b   1.000
_cell.length_c   1.000
_cell.angle_alpha   90.00
_cell.angle_beta   90.00
_cell.angle_gamma   90.00
#
_symmetry.space_group_name_H-M   'P 1'
#
loop_
_entity.id
_entity.type
_entity.pdbx_description
1 polymer ?
#
loop_
_entity_poly.entity_id
_entity_poly.type
_entity_poly.pdbx_seq_one_letter_code
_entity_poly.pdbx_strand_id
1 'polypeptide(L)'
;MYIDPDQSARTLVGFKSKLVLCSDRALSMRMVLIPEGDIRFQRFRGHVTVNAAYETADRVQAYRIDDLLGRLTADTKLESKLYLAYIHALTSFCLPDPFLGRTGTEEALHILGSASVRAPCPLSRTAHDRLNLIAALAPKRAFYPTYEKVMQRVDWSSKLSFLSQDDRLYAATKAILGRGAKIGFLYPYHNIEPSKFIHHTTDLVERVILRSCRQCVSGFGAEDFTVRHDVAYQSRERDDSGRADRATEMAFRAYNKLPTFSEFLFADFAHPLYTLLSHESTISDRAIPPKEDMLYDSKWLRNPKTFLSSYWCRLHHAFQRNQTWLNKFELMVWIATIAYSAESGHQVTQALLLLALSASVSTIPLPSDGQYNLSLGHKMKAIELENIARIAVLHYEQTPAARLGPRLDESGQQTWNRRHREYQFETKKAAELFKDELSRQWPCSRLRASSDGRVTAYINVSKAMESVVKEWTEWYSNRQFAAYLAKLAKGLGEVPVDGIITDLPSAFPDFQPTSRPPGFVSIDDLFHHVPPSPTLVPDSLLEGLHQATWTNPGATARLPAVLDFLDRKAKLDYEHHYLRELRQSLASLKGHAGHQLNRDRVSMCADLFQKHLKQCKGRVKSIYGSLLDAVNQDLEDLPEAIQRIVEDTGFRPRISPIFFLQQLRSSRWSQLPSAWQDAIIEYGQVITALQQAKRLIQFQNDPVDLLRELESTGHRNWNPRQHPEWLLLECESEILIRDVQQQIAQQMIQPPDNKNSVMQLNMGEGKSSVIVPSVAAALGDGSKLIRVIVSKPQAKQLHQMLTSKLSGLLDRPVYQLPFSRDVCMNESRAEVIHQLISECMQEGGVLLVQPEHLLSFQLMELECQLDNKSNVAEKMMEVRKFFDTSSRDVVDESDENFSVKFELIYTVGQQRPIDHSPDRWRAIQEILGLVARFSAEVKRYLPQSLDYDDRRDGRVPKVRILRPDAEKVIFDRVATFICETGMDGFPIAHQHPTVRNAVRRYITQWDMSGKEIEAVEKSPFWHESTINHVLLLRGLFASGILSFVFAQKRWRVNYGLDPNKEKTTKLAVPFRAKDNPTPRSEFSHPDVVIVLTCLTYYYGGLDDEALFTAFDLLIRSDNADLEYQEWVKAIPIPDAFKHIQGVNLKESRPVRI
;
A
#
# COMPACT_ATOMS: atom_id res chain seq x y z
N MET A 1 -1.45 -21.31 23.88
CA MET A 1 -1.21 -21.45 22.43
C MET A 1 0.03 -22.28 22.28
N TYR A 2 -0.01 -23.27 21.40
CA TYR A 2 1.09 -24.19 21.10
C TYR A 2 1.36 -24.21 19.60
N ILE A 3 2.49 -24.78 19.18
CA ILE A 3 2.84 -24.95 17.76
C ILE A 3 1.88 -25.97 17.15
N ASP A 4 1.15 -25.55 16.12
CA ASP A 4 0.19 -26.41 15.44
C ASP A 4 0.93 -27.58 14.75
N PRO A 5 0.55 -28.86 14.94
CA PRO A 5 1.13 -29.95 14.16
C PRO A 5 0.92 -29.76 12.65
N ASP A 6 -0.16 -29.10 12.23
CA ASP A 6 -0.37 -28.67 10.85
C ASP A 6 0.17 -27.24 10.63
N GLN A 7 1.39 -27.15 10.11
CA GLN A 7 2.03 -25.88 9.72
C GLN A 7 1.52 -25.32 8.38
N SER A 8 0.55 -25.97 7.73
CA SER A 8 -0.09 -25.44 6.54
C SER A 8 -1.14 -24.40 6.88
N ALA A 9 -0.91 -23.16 6.45
CA ALA A 9 -1.96 -22.13 6.44
C ALA A 9 -2.99 -22.37 5.31
N ARG A 10 -2.74 -23.34 4.40
CA ARG A 10 -3.46 -23.56 3.14
C ARG A 10 -3.52 -22.34 2.21
N THR A 11 -2.87 -21.25 2.62
CA THR A 11 -2.55 -20.08 1.82
C THR A 11 -1.07 -19.70 1.92
N LEU A 12 -0.64 -18.68 1.16
CA LEU A 12 0.76 -18.27 1.02
C LEU A 12 1.60 -19.47 0.56
N VAL A 13 1.11 -20.17 -0.46
CA VAL A 13 1.75 -21.34 -1.04
C VAL A 13 3.14 -20.93 -1.57
N GLY A 14 4.18 -21.66 -1.19
CA GLY A 14 5.56 -21.30 -1.55
C GLY A 14 6.29 -20.36 -0.57
N PHE A 15 5.60 -19.75 0.40
CA PHE A 15 6.24 -19.01 1.49
C PHE A 15 6.66 -19.95 2.63
N LYS A 16 7.97 -20.04 2.94
CA LYS A 16 8.48 -21.01 3.93
C LYS A 16 8.71 -20.44 5.33
N SER A 17 9.04 -19.16 5.45
CA SER A 17 9.40 -18.55 6.74
C SER A 17 8.14 -18.20 7.56
N LYS A 18 7.35 -19.18 7.99
CA LYS A 18 6.13 -18.98 8.78
C LYS A 18 6.03 -20.00 9.92
N LEU A 19 5.33 -19.61 10.99
CA LEU A 19 5.00 -20.49 12.12
C LEU A 19 3.49 -20.41 12.40
N VAL A 20 2.80 -21.54 12.38
CA VAL A 20 1.38 -21.62 12.72
C VAL A 20 1.21 -22.06 14.16
N LEU A 21 0.40 -21.32 14.91
CA LEU A 21 0.05 -21.57 16.30
C LEU A 21 -1.44 -21.90 16.42
N CYS A 22 -1.78 -22.76 17.38
CA CYS A 22 -3.16 -23.11 17.73
C CYS A 22 -3.42 -22.83 19.23
N SER A 23 -4.67 -22.50 19.59
CA SER A 23 -5.09 -22.22 20.98
C SER A 23 -5.44 -23.48 21.76
N ASP A 24 -5.06 -23.52 23.04
CA ASP A 24 -5.43 -24.60 23.99
C ASP A 24 -6.86 -24.47 24.53
N ARG A 25 -7.39 -23.24 24.58
CA ARG A 25 -8.64 -22.92 25.31
C ARG A 25 -9.84 -22.67 24.41
N ALA A 26 -9.61 -22.37 23.13
CA ALA A 26 -10.66 -22.13 22.15
C ALA A 26 -10.55 -23.19 21.06
N LEU A 27 -11.62 -23.96 20.84
CA LEU A 27 -11.71 -24.85 19.68
C LEU A 27 -11.41 -24.03 18.41
N SER A 28 -10.36 -24.43 17.69
CA SER A 28 -10.00 -23.96 16.34
C SER A 28 -9.60 -22.49 16.15
N MET A 29 -8.96 -21.82 17.11
CA MET A 29 -8.30 -20.52 16.81
C MET A 29 -6.85 -20.76 16.37
N ARG A 30 -6.57 -20.55 15.07
CA ARG A 30 -5.23 -20.64 14.48
C ARG A 30 -4.68 -19.25 14.14
N MET A 31 -3.38 -19.05 14.35
CA MET A 31 -2.67 -17.83 13.96
C MET A 31 -1.39 -18.18 13.22
N VAL A 32 -1.07 -17.42 12.18
CA VAL A 32 0.22 -17.51 11.47
C VAL A 32 1.11 -16.34 11.85
N LEU A 33 2.32 -16.66 12.29
CA LEU A 33 3.38 -15.72 12.59
C LEU A 33 4.34 -15.65 11.40
N ILE A 34 4.60 -14.43 10.92
CA ILE A 34 5.50 -14.16 9.80
C ILE A 34 6.55 -13.14 10.25
N PRO A 35 7.85 -13.46 10.19
CA PRO A 35 8.93 -12.54 10.53
C PRO A 35 9.09 -11.48 9.44
N GLU A 36 9.23 -10.21 9.85
CA GLU A 36 9.44 -9.06 8.96
C GLU A 36 10.92 -8.86 8.65
N GLY A 37 11.51 -9.77 7.87
CA GLY A 37 12.87 -9.64 7.35
C GLY A 37 12.91 -9.37 5.84
N ASP A 38 14.13 -9.19 5.32
CA ASP A 38 14.36 -9.07 3.88
C ASP A 38 13.89 -10.33 3.15
N ILE A 39 13.08 -10.13 2.12
CA ILE A 39 12.51 -11.25 1.37
C ILE A 39 13.45 -11.71 0.25
N ARG A 40 13.80 -13.00 0.28
CA ARG A 40 14.55 -13.70 -0.77
C ARG A 40 13.60 -14.65 -1.50
N PHE A 41 13.63 -14.63 -2.83
CA PHE A 41 12.78 -15.49 -3.65
C PHE A 41 13.53 -16.08 -4.86
N GLN A 42 13.15 -17.29 -5.23
CA GLN A 42 13.70 -18.02 -6.38
C GLN A 42 12.63 -18.91 -7.01
N ARG A 43 12.65 -19.02 -8.35
CA ARG A 43 11.79 -19.94 -9.09
C ARG A 43 12.24 -21.39 -8.88
N PHE A 44 11.31 -22.25 -8.49
CA PHE A 44 11.52 -23.68 -8.25
C PHE A 44 10.35 -24.50 -8.80
N ARG A 45 10.61 -25.42 -9.75
CA ARG A 45 9.61 -26.32 -10.36
C ARG A 45 8.34 -25.60 -10.86
N GLY A 46 8.49 -24.41 -11.45
CA GLY A 46 7.37 -23.63 -12.00
C GLY A 46 6.68 -22.67 -11.01
N HIS A 47 6.84 -22.85 -9.69
CA HIS A 47 6.35 -21.93 -8.65
C HIS A 47 7.50 -21.10 -8.05
N VAL A 48 7.19 -19.99 -7.36
CA VAL A 48 8.20 -19.21 -6.63
C VAL A 48 8.29 -19.70 -5.18
N THR A 49 9.51 -19.95 -4.69
CA THR A 49 9.78 -20.16 -3.27
C THR A 49 10.22 -18.84 -2.65
N VAL A 50 9.59 -18.45 -1.55
CA VAL A 50 9.80 -17.16 -0.87
C VAL A 50 10.17 -17.39 0.60
N ASN A 51 11.25 -16.76 1.06
CA ASN A 51 11.73 -16.86 2.44
C ASN A 51 12.07 -15.46 2.97
N ALA A 52 11.70 -15.18 4.21
CA ALA A 52 12.23 -14.03 4.95
C ALA A 52 13.58 -14.41 5.58
N ALA A 53 14.58 -13.53 5.45
CA ALA A 53 15.86 -13.67 6.12
C ALA A 53 15.71 -13.38 7.62
N TYR A 54 15.90 -14.40 8.46
CA TYR A 54 15.71 -14.26 9.91
C TYR A 54 16.69 -13.28 10.57
N GLU A 55 17.89 -13.14 10.01
CA GLU A 55 18.95 -12.24 10.52
C GLU A 55 18.58 -10.75 10.40
N THR A 56 17.69 -10.39 9.48
CA THR A 56 17.25 -9.01 9.26
C THR A 56 15.85 -8.73 9.77
N ALA A 57 15.24 -9.70 10.48
CA ALA A 57 13.88 -9.57 10.99
C ALA A 57 13.86 -8.87 12.36
N ASP A 58 13.40 -7.62 12.38
CA ASP A 58 13.27 -6.84 13.62
C ASP A 58 11.92 -7.04 14.33
N ARG A 59 10.93 -7.60 13.62
CA ARG A 59 9.54 -7.74 14.07
C ARG A 59 8.92 -9.03 13.55
N VAL A 60 7.82 -9.45 14.19
CA VAL A 60 6.98 -10.56 13.75
C VAL A 60 5.54 -10.06 13.63
N GLN A 61 4.92 -10.30 12.49
CA GLN A 61 3.51 -10.05 12.27
C GLN A 61 2.70 -11.29 12.62
N ALA A 62 1.58 -11.08 13.30
CA ALA A 62 0.61 -12.12 13.60
C ALA A 62 -0.65 -11.89 12.76
N TYR A 63 -1.04 -12.90 12.00
CA TYR A 63 -2.28 -12.91 11.23
C TYR A 63 -3.17 -14.03 11.75
N ARG A 64 -4.42 -13.73 12.07
CA ARG A 64 -5.39 -14.75 12.48
C ARG A 64 -5.98 -15.43 11.25
N ILE A 65 -6.06 -16.76 11.30
CA ILE A 65 -6.67 -17.59 10.24
C ILE A 65 -8.14 -17.77 10.59
N ASP A 66 -9.01 -17.23 9.74
CA ASP A 66 -10.46 -17.36 9.87
C ASP A 66 -10.95 -18.46 8.91
N ASP A 67 -11.02 -19.69 9.42
CA ASP A 67 -11.44 -20.87 8.64
C ASP A 67 -12.92 -20.82 8.22
N LEU A 68 -13.75 -20.01 8.89
CA LEU A 68 -15.17 -19.90 8.57
C LEU A 68 -15.39 -19.00 7.36
N LEU A 69 -14.72 -17.85 7.33
CA LEU A 69 -14.85 -16.88 6.24
C LEU A 69 -13.77 -17.07 5.15
N GLY A 70 -12.75 -17.91 5.38
CA GLY A 70 -11.69 -18.16 4.41
C GLY A 70 -10.80 -16.95 4.17
N ARG A 71 -10.29 -16.33 5.26
CA ARG A 71 -9.47 -15.10 5.19
C ARG A 71 -8.33 -15.07 6.20
N LEU A 72 -7.30 -14.29 5.89
CA LEU A 72 -6.25 -13.91 6.84
C LEU A 72 -6.53 -12.51 7.38
N THR A 73 -6.81 -12.38 8.66
CA THR A 73 -7.04 -11.07 9.28
C THR A 73 -5.75 -10.54 9.87
N ALA A 74 -5.24 -9.46 9.28
CA ALA A 74 -4.11 -8.68 9.78
C ALA A 74 -4.51 -7.74 10.92
N ASP A 75 -3.51 -7.25 11.66
CA ASP A 75 -3.71 -6.12 12.58
C ASP A 75 -4.20 -4.87 11.82
N THR A 76 -4.79 -3.93 12.55
CA THR A 76 -5.27 -2.63 12.05
C THR A 76 -4.15 -1.75 11.45
N LYS A 77 -2.88 -2.12 11.66
CA LYS A 77 -1.72 -1.38 11.14
C LYS A 77 -1.57 -1.54 9.63
N LEU A 78 -1.48 -0.41 8.93
CA LEU A 78 -1.25 -0.35 7.49
C LEU A 78 -0.01 -1.14 7.06
N GLU A 79 1.11 -1.00 7.78
CA GLU A 79 2.36 -1.72 7.48
C GLU A 79 2.16 -3.23 7.37
N SER A 80 1.42 -3.82 8.33
CA SER A 80 1.14 -5.27 8.39
C SER A 80 0.38 -5.72 7.14
N LYS A 81 -0.65 -4.98 6.73
CA LYS A 81 -1.44 -5.25 5.52
C LYS A 81 -0.60 -5.15 4.25
N LEU A 82 0.23 -4.12 4.12
CA LEU A 82 1.12 -3.96 2.97
C LEU A 82 2.14 -5.10 2.88
N TYR A 83 2.64 -5.59 4.02
CA TYR A 83 3.55 -6.73 4.03
C TYR A 83 2.85 -8.02 3.60
N LEU A 84 1.63 -8.26 4.08
CA LEU A 84 0.81 -9.38 3.64
C LEU A 84 0.53 -9.33 2.13
N ALA A 85 0.15 -8.16 1.61
CA ALA A 85 -0.05 -7.93 0.16
C ALA A 85 1.21 -8.24 -0.66
N TYR A 86 2.39 -7.79 -0.19
CA TYR A 86 3.66 -8.06 -0.84
C TYR A 86 3.98 -9.57 -0.93
N ILE A 87 3.74 -10.32 0.16
CA ILE A 87 3.99 -11.77 0.17
C ILE A 87 2.99 -12.49 -0.74
N HIS A 88 1.71 -12.12 -0.73
CA HIS A 88 0.72 -12.70 -1.66
C HIS A 88 1.12 -12.45 -3.12
N ALA A 89 1.52 -11.24 -3.48
CA ALA A 89 1.97 -10.94 -4.85
C ALA A 89 3.17 -11.81 -5.27
N LEU A 90 4.16 -11.98 -4.39
CA LEU A 90 5.34 -12.83 -4.64
C LEU A 90 5.01 -14.32 -4.75
N THR A 91 4.00 -14.79 -4.03
CA THR A 91 3.57 -16.20 -4.00
C THR A 91 2.46 -16.51 -5.00
N SER A 92 2.15 -15.58 -5.91
CA SER A 92 1.10 -15.75 -6.91
C SER A 92 1.39 -16.89 -7.90
N PHE A 93 0.33 -17.59 -8.29
CA PHE A 93 0.35 -18.72 -9.22
C PHE A 93 -0.88 -18.70 -10.14
N CYS A 94 -0.89 -19.52 -11.19
CA CYS A 94 -2.01 -19.59 -12.13
C CYS A 94 -3.28 -20.18 -11.52
N LEU A 95 -3.14 -21.03 -10.51
CA LEU A 95 -4.28 -21.57 -9.76
C LEU A 95 -4.55 -20.69 -8.54
N PRO A 96 -5.83 -20.39 -8.25
CA PRO A 96 -6.21 -19.74 -7.01
C PRO A 96 -5.76 -20.52 -5.78
N ASP A 97 -5.50 -19.77 -4.71
CA ASP A 97 -5.23 -20.30 -3.39
C ASP A 97 -6.43 -21.13 -2.88
N PRO A 98 -6.24 -22.36 -2.39
CA PRO A 98 -7.35 -23.23 -2.00
C PRO A 98 -8.07 -22.74 -0.75
N PHE A 99 -7.47 -21.86 0.05
CA PHE A 99 -8.09 -21.29 1.25
C PHE A 99 -8.83 -19.97 0.94
N LEU A 100 -8.22 -19.09 0.16
CA LEU A 100 -8.79 -17.76 -0.15
C LEU A 100 -9.70 -17.74 -1.39
N GLY A 101 -9.55 -18.72 -2.30
CA GLY A 101 -10.25 -18.75 -3.58
C GLY A 101 -9.77 -17.70 -4.59
N ARG A 102 -8.57 -17.13 -4.38
CA ARG A 102 -7.98 -16.05 -5.20
C ARG A 102 -6.51 -16.32 -5.48
N THR A 103 -5.98 -15.84 -6.59
CA THR A 103 -4.53 -15.88 -6.82
C THR A 103 -3.81 -14.90 -5.89
N GLY A 104 -2.51 -15.09 -5.68
CA GLY A 104 -1.72 -14.18 -4.85
C GLY A 104 -1.73 -12.74 -5.35
N THR A 105 -1.75 -12.53 -6.67
CA THR A 105 -1.85 -11.19 -7.28
C THR A 105 -3.22 -10.58 -7.03
N GLU A 106 -4.29 -11.35 -7.19
CA GLU A 106 -5.67 -10.91 -6.90
C GLU A 106 -5.81 -10.52 -5.43
N GLU A 107 -5.33 -11.34 -4.49
CA GLU A 107 -5.42 -11.01 -3.06
C GLU A 107 -4.56 -9.79 -2.70
N ALA A 108 -3.38 -9.63 -3.30
CA ALA A 108 -2.58 -8.43 -3.11
C ALA A 108 -3.32 -7.15 -3.58
N LEU A 109 -3.95 -7.20 -4.76
CA LEU A 109 -4.77 -6.11 -5.27
C LEU A 109 -6.00 -5.87 -4.39
N HIS A 110 -6.63 -6.92 -3.86
CA HIS A 110 -7.74 -6.82 -2.92
C HIS A 110 -7.34 -6.06 -1.65
N ILE A 111 -6.19 -6.41 -1.06
CA ILE A 111 -5.69 -5.74 0.15
C ILE A 111 -5.35 -4.26 -0.16
N LEU A 112 -4.66 -3.99 -1.27
CA LEU A 112 -4.32 -2.62 -1.68
C LEU A 112 -5.55 -1.76 -1.99
N GLY A 113 -6.62 -2.37 -2.52
CA GLY A 113 -7.90 -1.74 -2.78
C GLY A 113 -8.83 -1.64 -1.57
N SER A 114 -8.50 -2.26 -0.43
CA SER A 114 -9.36 -2.25 0.76
C SER A 114 -9.51 -0.83 1.32
N ALA A 115 -10.68 -0.50 1.86
CA ALA A 115 -10.95 0.77 2.55
C ALA A 115 -9.88 1.16 3.59
N SER A 116 -9.29 0.18 4.27
CA SER A 116 -8.26 0.41 5.28
C SER A 116 -6.91 0.87 4.73
N VAL A 117 -6.66 0.64 3.44
CA VAL A 117 -5.47 1.11 2.70
C VAL A 117 -5.81 2.35 1.86
N ARG A 118 -7.05 2.45 1.36
CA ARG A 118 -7.54 3.59 0.58
C ARG A 118 -7.67 4.88 1.39
N ALA A 119 -7.96 4.78 2.69
CA ALA A 119 -8.09 5.92 3.59
C ALA A 119 -6.77 6.73 3.64
N PRO A 120 -6.77 8.02 3.26
CA PRO A 120 -5.57 8.83 3.26
C PRO A 120 -4.96 8.96 4.67
N CYS A 121 -3.68 8.59 4.83
CA CYS A 121 -2.97 8.66 6.11
C CYS A 121 -1.48 9.04 5.92
N PRO A 122 -0.79 9.52 6.96
CA PRO A 122 0.65 9.75 6.89
C PRO A 122 1.37 8.40 6.80
N LEU A 123 2.18 8.22 5.76
CA LEU A 123 2.87 6.96 5.50
C LEU A 123 4.24 6.94 6.19
N SER A 124 4.51 5.90 6.98
CA SER A 124 5.83 5.69 7.58
C SER A 124 6.88 5.35 6.51
N ARG A 125 8.17 5.40 6.86
CA ARG A 125 9.24 4.98 5.96
C ARG A 125 9.09 3.50 5.56
N THR A 126 8.76 2.64 6.52
CA THR A 126 8.48 1.22 6.27
C THR A 126 7.31 1.01 5.31
N ALA A 127 6.23 1.79 5.43
CA ALA A 127 5.10 1.71 4.51
C ALA A 127 5.50 2.15 3.09
N HIS A 128 6.27 3.23 2.95
CA HIS A 128 6.82 3.66 1.66
C HIS A 128 7.72 2.59 1.03
N ASP A 129 8.63 2.00 1.80
CA ASP A 129 9.54 0.97 1.32
C ASP A 129 8.75 -0.28 0.86
N ARG A 130 7.71 -0.70 1.60
CA ARG A 130 6.83 -1.81 1.19
C ARG A 130 6.05 -1.50 -0.09
N LEU A 131 5.51 -0.28 -0.20
CA LEU A 131 4.84 0.20 -1.40
C LEU A 131 5.80 0.17 -2.62
N ASN A 132 7.04 0.64 -2.46
CA ASN A 132 8.06 0.54 -3.51
C ASN A 132 8.37 -0.90 -3.90
N LEU A 133 8.49 -1.82 -2.93
CA LEU A 133 8.72 -3.24 -3.19
C LEU A 133 7.58 -3.87 -3.97
N ILE A 134 6.32 -3.53 -3.66
CA ILE A 134 5.13 -3.99 -4.39
C ILE A 134 5.13 -3.42 -5.81
N ALA A 135 5.38 -2.11 -5.97
CA ALA A 135 5.49 -1.48 -7.28
C ALA A 135 6.63 -2.08 -8.12
N ALA A 136 7.73 -2.51 -7.51
CA ALA A 136 8.86 -3.14 -8.17
C ALA A 136 8.55 -4.51 -8.78
N LEU A 137 7.43 -5.14 -8.37
CA LEU A 137 6.97 -6.39 -8.95
C LEU A 137 6.41 -6.18 -10.36
N ALA A 138 5.89 -4.99 -10.67
CA ALA A 138 5.41 -4.68 -12.01
C ALA A 138 6.57 -4.64 -13.04
N PRO A 139 6.36 -5.10 -14.29
CA PRO A 139 7.38 -5.03 -15.34
C PRO A 139 7.77 -3.59 -15.62
N LYS A 140 9.08 -3.31 -15.75
CA LYS A 140 9.54 -1.95 -16.08
C LYS A 140 9.19 -1.62 -17.52
N ARG A 141 8.46 -0.52 -17.72
CA ARG A 141 7.96 -0.09 -19.04
C ARG A 141 8.46 1.31 -19.37
N ALA A 142 9.11 1.43 -20.52
CA ALA A 142 9.63 2.69 -21.04
C ALA A 142 9.51 2.74 -22.57
N PHE A 143 9.54 3.94 -23.14
CA PHE A 143 9.66 4.12 -24.58
C PHE A 143 11.11 3.96 -25.06
N TYR A 144 11.28 3.46 -26.28
CA TYR A 144 12.56 3.40 -26.97
C TYR A 144 12.44 3.89 -28.42
N PRO A 145 13.31 4.81 -28.87
CA PRO A 145 14.05 5.75 -28.04
C PRO A 145 13.11 6.57 -27.14
N THR A 146 13.58 7.02 -25.97
CA THR A 146 12.72 7.65 -24.95
C THR A 146 12.02 8.92 -25.44
N TYR A 147 12.61 9.63 -26.40
CA TYR A 147 12.12 10.90 -26.94
C TYR A 147 11.12 10.72 -28.11
N GLU A 148 11.18 9.61 -28.85
CA GLU A 148 10.33 9.40 -30.05
C GLU A 148 9.00 8.73 -29.72
N LYS A 149 8.92 8.01 -28.59
CA LYS A 149 7.74 7.22 -28.18
C LYS A 149 7.25 6.20 -29.23
N VAL A 150 8.12 5.75 -30.14
CA VAL A 150 7.77 4.86 -31.26
C VAL A 150 7.73 3.37 -30.90
N MET A 151 8.50 2.93 -29.90
CA MET A 151 8.56 1.53 -29.46
C MET A 151 8.42 1.42 -27.94
N GLN A 152 7.78 0.36 -27.46
CA GLN A 152 7.77 -0.01 -26.04
C GLN A 152 8.92 -0.98 -25.74
N ARG A 153 9.69 -0.69 -24.70
CA ARG A 153 10.60 -1.62 -24.04
C ARG A 153 9.98 -2.10 -22.73
N VAL A 154 10.03 -3.40 -22.50
CA VAL A 154 9.53 -4.05 -21.28
C VAL A 154 10.65 -4.91 -20.69
N ASP A 155 11.06 -4.61 -19.45
CA ASP A 155 12.05 -5.42 -18.74
C ASP A 155 11.33 -6.26 -17.66
N TRP A 156 11.25 -7.57 -17.90
CA TRP A 156 10.68 -8.55 -16.96
C TRP A 156 11.75 -9.11 -16.02
N SER A 157 11.37 -9.42 -14.79
CA SER A 157 12.21 -10.17 -13.85
C SER A 157 12.23 -11.65 -14.22
N SER A 158 13.43 -12.21 -14.43
CA SER A 158 13.62 -13.63 -14.68
C SER A 158 13.40 -14.52 -13.44
N LYS A 159 13.34 -13.90 -12.24
CA LYS A 159 13.19 -14.60 -10.96
C LYS A 159 11.72 -14.88 -10.58
N LEU A 160 10.77 -14.18 -11.19
CA LEU A 160 9.34 -14.25 -10.88
C LEU A 160 8.54 -14.83 -12.05
N SER A 161 7.34 -15.33 -11.76
CA SER A 161 6.37 -15.67 -12.80
C SER A 161 5.85 -14.39 -13.47
N PHE A 162 5.38 -14.47 -14.72
CA PHE A 162 4.73 -13.34 -15.37
C PHE A 162 3.42 -12.95 -14.65
N LEU A 163 2.75 -13.91 -14.01
CA LEU A 163 1.51 -13.69 -13.25
C LEU A 163 1.72 -12.90 -11.95
N SER A 164 2.92 -12.98 -11.36
CA SER A 164 3.30 -12.19 -10.18
C SER A 164 3.69 -10.75 -10.54
N GLN A 165 3.89 -10.46 -11.84
CA GLN A 165 4.40 -9.20 -12.35
C GLN A 165 3.27 -8.43 -13.06
N ASP A 166 2.34 -7.91 -12.27
CA ASP A 166 1.13 -7.24 -12.75
C ASP A 166 1.26 -5.71 -12.64
N ASP A 167 0.96 -4.99 -13.72
CA ASP A 167 1.04 -3.53 -13.82
C ASP A 167 0.06 -2.80 -12.89
N ARG A 168 -1.03 -3.45 -12.46
CA ARG A 168 -2.01 -2.86 -11.54
C ARG A 168 -1.45 -2.70 -10.13
N LEU A 169 -0.46 -3.51 -9.74
CA LEU A 169 0.25 -3.33 -8.45
C LEU A 169 0.96 -1.97 -8.42
N TYR A 170 1.60 -1.59 -9.53
CA TYR A 170 2.21 -0.28 -9.69
C TYR A 170 1.16 0.84 -9.64
N ALA A 171 0.07 0.71 -10.39
CA ALA A 171 -1.00 1.70 -10.43
C ALA A 171 -1.63 1.91 -9.03
N ALA A 172 -1.96 0.84 -8.32
CA ALA A 172 -2.53 0.88 -6.97
C ALA A 172 -1.57 1.56 -5.97
N THR A 173 -0.29 1.19 -6.02
CA THR A 173 0.73 1.77 -5.14
C THR A 173 0.94 3.26 -5.43
N LYS A 174 1.00 3.65 -6.70
CA LYS A 174 1.10 5.05 -7.12
C LYS A 174 -0.10 5.87 -6.64
N ALA A 175 -1.31 5.31 -6.69
CA ALA A 175 -2.52 5.95 -6.19
C ALA A 175 -2.47 6.15 -4.66
N ILE A 176 -2.05 5.14 -3.90
CA ILE A 176 -1.91 5.22 -2.43
C ILE A 176 -0.90 6.31 -2.03
N LEU A 177 0.28 6.32 -2.66
CA LEU A 177 1.31 7.34 -2.41
C LEU A 177 0.81 8.74 -2.77
N GLY A 178 0.09 8.88 -3.89
CA GLY A 178 -0.50 10.13 -4.31
C GLY A 178 -1.51 10.68 -3.30
N ARG A 179 -2.40 9.82 -2.76
CA ARG A 179 -3.36 10.19 -1.71
C ARG A 179 -2.66 10.67 -0.43
N GLY A 180 -1.63 9.94 0.02
CA GLY A 180 -0.83 10.34 1.20
C GLY A 180 -0.10 11.67 1.02
N ALA A 181 0.50 11.89 -0.16
CA ALA A 181 1.21 13.14 -0.45
C ALA A 181 0.30 14.38 -0.45
N LYS A 182 -0.93 14.27 -0.97
CA LYS A 182 -1.91 15.37 -0.99
C LYS A 182 -2.23 15.90 0.42
N ILE A 183 -2.36 15.01 1.41
CA ILE A 183 -2.74 15.38 2.77
C ILE A 183 -1.55 15.67 3.69
N GLY A 184 -0.31 15.57 3.20
CA GLY A 184 0.89 15.66 4.03
C GLY A 184 0.98 16.95 4.86
N PHE A 185 0.40 18.06 4.37
CA PHE A 185 0.36 19.33 5.09
C PHE A 185 -0.47 19.29 6.38
N LEU A 186 -1.39 18.35 6.54
CA LEU A 186 -2.15 18.13 7.78
C LEU A 186 -1.30 17.45 8.88
N TYR A 187 -0.09 16.99 8.54
CA TYR A 187 0.82 16.31 9.45
C TYR A 187 2.21 17.00 9.46
N PRO A 188 2.31 18.26 9.92
CA PRO A 188 3.54 19.07 9.81
C PRO A 188 4.77 18.46 10.49
N TYR A 189 4.58 17.60 11.49
CA TYR A 189 5.66 16.91 12.21
C TYR A 189 6.06 15.55 11.60
N HIS A 190 5.35 15.10 10.55
CA HIS A 190 5.66 13.88 9.79
C HIS A 190 6.34 14.21 8.47
N ASN A 191 7.55 14.78 8.54
CA ASN A 191 8.38 14.98 7.36
C ASN A 191 9.28 13.77 7.13
N ILE A 192 8.90 12.89 6.21
CA ILE A 192 9.75 11.83 5.69
C ILE A 192 10.14 12.22 4.27
N GLU A 193 11.43 12.31 3.99
CA GLU A 193 11.88 12.46 2.60
C GLU A 193 11.43 11.23 1.79
N PRO A 194 10.62 11.41 0.74
CA PRO A 194 10.15 10.30 -0.05
C PRO A 194 11.35 9.63 -0.74
N SER A 195 11.53 8.34 -0.48
CA SER A 195 12.41 7.47 -1.27
C SER A 195 12.10 7.62 -2.76
N LYS A 196 13.12 7.55 -3.64
CA LYS A 196 12.90 7.60 -5.09
C LYS A 196 11.93 6.48 -5.53
N PHE A 197 10.71 6.87 -5.89
CA PHE A 197 9.69 5.96 -6.41
C PHE A 197 10.12 5.42 -7.79
N ILE A 198 9.76 4.17 -8.08
CA ILE A 198 10.14 3.54 -9.34
C ILE A 198 9.42 4.24 -10.49
N HIS A 199 10.18 4.68 -11.48
CA HIS A 199 9.63 5.42 -12.62
C HIS A 199 9.24 4.47 -13.75
N HIS A 200 7.93 4.35 -13.99
CA HIS A 200 7.37 3.72 -15.19
C HIS A 200 6.70 4.82 -16.03
N THR A 201 6.68 4.65 -17.35
CA THR A 201 5.87 5.54 -18.19
C THR A 201 4.39 5.24 -18.00
N THR A 202 3.66 6.14 -17.34
CA THR A 202 2.24 5.96 -16.98
C THR A 202 1.37 5.54 -18.16
N ASP A 203 1.51 6.21 -19.31
CA ASP A 203 0.74 5.90 -20.54
C ASP A 203 0.90 4.42 -20.98
N LEU A 204 2.10 3.86 -20.80
CA LEU A 204 2.39 2.46 -21.16
C LEU A 204 1.82 1.46 -20.15
N VAL A 205 1.75 1.85 -18.87
CA VAL A 205 1.13 1.06 -17.80
C VAL A 205 -0.37 1.01 -18.02
N GLU A 206 -1.03 2.16 -18.18
CA GLU A 206 -2.47 2.25 -18.44
C GLU A 206 -2.87 1.47 -19.70
N ARG A 207 -2.11 1.63 -20.79
CA ARG A 207 -2.35 0.87 -22.03
C ARG A 207 -2.29 -0.64 -21.82
N VAL A 208 -1.39 -1.14 -20.98
CA VAL A 208 -1.27 -2.57 -20.72
C VAL A 208 -2.40 -3.05 -19.83
N ILE A 209 -2.74 -2.31 -18.78
CA ILE A 209 -3.89 -2.64 -17.90
C ILE A 209 -5.14 -2.83 -18.75
N LEU A 210 -5.45 -1.86 -19.62
CA LEU A 210 -6.60 -1.91 -20.54
C LEU A 210 -6.56 -3.14 -21.47
N ARG A 211 -5.38 -3.49 -21.99
CA ARG A 211 -5.21 -4.67 -22.86
C ARG A 211 -5.35 -5.99 -22.09
N SER A 212 -4.96 -6.02 -20.81
CA SER A 212 -5.04 -7.20 -19.96
C SER A 212 -6.44 -7.45 -19.37
N CYS A 213 -7.36 -6.49 -19.43
CA CYS A 213 -8.73 -6.65 -18.90
C CYS A 213 -9.43 -7.92 -19.42
N ARG A 214 -9.14 -8.34 -20.66
CA ARG A 214 -9.73 -9.56 -21.26
C ARG A 214 -9.22 -10.87 -20.65
N GLN A 215 -8.11 -10.82 -19.93
CA GLN A 215 -7.52 -11.94 -19.21
C GLN A 215 -7.80 -11.83 -17.70
N CYS A 216 -8.56 -10.81 -17.30
CA CYS A 216 -8.93 -10.57 -15.93
C CYS A 216 -10.31 -11.14 -15.62
N VAL A 217 -10.57 -11.39 -14.35
CA VAL A 217 -11.88 -11.81 -13.83
C VAL A 217 -12.60 -10.64 -13.19
N SER A 218 -13.93 -10.72 -13.09
CA SER A 218 -14.73 -9.69 -12.42
C SER A 218 -14.29 -9.50 -10.96
N GLY A 219 -14.24 -8.25 -10.52
CA GLY A 219 -13.70 -7.78 -9.25
C GLY A 219 -12.19 -7.52 -9.29
N PHE A 220 -11.51 -7.97 -10.34
CA PHE A 220 -10.07 -7.86 -10.50
C PHE A 220 -9.73 -7.39 -11.92
N GLY A 221 -10.27 -6.24 -12.34
CA GLY A 221 -9.84 -5.48 -13.53
C GLY A 221 -10.48 -5.86 -14.85
N ALA A 222 -11.44 -6.79 -14.88
CA ALA A 222 -12.22 -7.06 -16.09
C ALA A 222 -13.13 -5.87 -16.45
N GLU A 223 -13.63 -5.18 -15.43
CA GLU A 223 -14.52 -4.01 -15.53
C GLU A 223 -13.86 -2.80 -16.19
N ASP A 224 -12.53 -2.72 -16.17
CA ASP A 224 -11.77 -1.63 -16.78
C ASP A 224 -11.73 -1.73 -18.33
N PHE A 225 -12.33 -2.78 -18.91
CA PHE A 225 -12.41 -2.96 -20.35
C PHE A 225 -13.14 -1.78 -21.01
N THR A 226 -12.49 -1.14 -21.98
CA THR A 226 -13.08 -0.04 -22.74
C THR A 226 -12.61 -0.07 -24.19
N VAL A 227 -13.52 0.27 -25.09
CA VAL A 227 -13.25 0.47 -26.53
C VAL A 227 -13.02 1.94 -26.89
N ARG A 228 -13.07 2.87 -25.90
CA ARG A 228 -12.95 4.32 -26.13
C ARG A 228 -11.61 4.73 -26.76
N HIS A 229 -10.58 3.92 -26.58
CA HIS A 229 -9.24 4.14 -27.11
C HIS A 229 -8.93 3.28 -28.35
N ASP A 230 -9.88 2.48 -28.82
CA ASP A 230 -9.71 1.67 -30.02
C ASP A 230 -9.67 2.59 -31.25
N VAL A 231 -8.71 2.32 -32.13
CA VAL A 231 -8.55 3.00 -33.41
C VAL A 231 -8.72 1.98 -34.52
N ALA A 232 -9.18 2.42 -35.70
CA ALA A 232 -9.21 1.58 -36.88
C ALA A 232 -7.79 1.07 -37.17
N TYR A 233 -7.57 -0.24 -37.02
CA TYR A 233 -6.29 -0.85 -37.34
C TYR A 233 -6.14 -0.89 -38.85
N GLN A 234 -5.33 0.03 -39.39
CA GLN A 234 -4.89 -0.07 -40.77
C GLN A 234 -3.97 -1.29 -40.87
N SER A 235 -4.46 -2.36 -41.50
CA SER A 235 -3.69 -3.59 -41.65
C SER A 235 -2.35 -3.29 -42.32
N ARG A 236 -1.28 -3.87 -41.78
CA ARG A 236 0.04 -3.87 -42.43
C ARG A 236 0.04 -4.61 -43.76
N GLU A 237 -1.02 -5.36 -44.05
CA GLU A 237 -1.26 -6.06 -45.31
C GLU A 237 -1.64 -5.12 -46.46
N ARG A 238 -1.88 -3.81 -46.19
CA ARG A 238 -2.12 -2.81 -47.24
C ARG A 238 -0.85 -2.38 -47.99
N ASP A 239 0.33 -2.70 -47.46
CA ASP A 239 1.58 -2.54 -48.20
C ASP A 239 1.76 -3.75 -49.13
N ASP A 240 1.48 -3.54 -50.41
CA ASP A 240 1.70 -4.47 -51.51
C ASP A 240 3.22 -4.70 -51.68
N SER A 241 3.78 -5.54 -50.81
CA SER A 241 5.17 -5.94 -50.89
C SER A 241 5.23 -7.29 -51.60
N GLY A 242 5.97 -7.38 -52.71
CA GLY A 242 6.18 -8.65 -53.41
C GLY A 242 6.84 -9.76 -52.57
N ARG A 243 7.19 -9.51 -51.30
CA ARG A 243 7.62 -10.54 -50.33
C ARG A 243 6.43 -11.26 -49.71
N ALA A 244 5.36 -10.53 -49.41
CA ALA A 244 4.12 -11.07 -48.86
C ALA A 244 3.47 -12.03 -49.87
N ASP A 245 3.44 -11.66 -51.15
CA ASP A 245 2.91 -12.51 -52.22
C ASP A 245 3.66 -13.83 -52.32
N ARG A 246 5.01 -13.78 -52.35
CA ARG A 246 5.84 -14.99 -52.39
C ARG A 246 5.63 -15.89 -51.17
N ALA A 247 5.54 -15.31 -49.98
CA ALA A 247 5.33 -16.07 -48.76
C ALA A 247 3.95 -16.72 -48.72
N THR A 248 2.92 -15.98 -49.13
CA THR A 248 1.53 -16.47 -49.24
C THR A 248 1.43 -17.60 -50.25
N GLU A 249 2.05 -17.42 -51.42
CA GLU A 249 2.08 -18.39 -52.49
C GLU A 249 2.80 -19.69 -52.07
N MET A 250 3.97 -19.59 -51.43
CA MET A 250 4.69 -20.76 -50.92
C MET A 250 3.92 -21.47 -49.79
N ALA A 251 3.26 -20.71 -48.91
CA ALA A 251 2.41 -21.26 -47.86
C ALA A 251 1.22 -22.02 -48.46
N PHE A 252 0.56 -21.44 -49.47
CA PHE A 252 -0.58 -22.06 -50.17
C PHE A 252 -0.17 -23.39 -50.82
N ARG A 253 0.95 -23.40 -51.54
CA ARG A 253 1.48 -24.62 -52.19
C ARG A 253 1.87 -25.69 -51.17
N ALA A 254 2.51 -25.31 -50.07
CA ALA A 254 2.87 -26.23 -48.99
C ALA A 254 1.63 -26.83 -48.30
N TYR A 255 0.62 -25.99 -48.01
CA TYR A 255 -0.62 -26.41 -47.34
C TYR A 255 -1.42 -27.40 -48.20
N ASN A 256 -1.58 -27.07 -49.49
CA ASN A 256 -2.32 -27.90 -50.46
C ASN A 256 -1.47 -29.02 -51.07
N LYS A 257 -0.19 -29.12 -50.71
CA LYS A 257 0.79 -30.09 -51.23
C LYS A 257 0.87 -30.11 -52.76
N LEU A 258 0.90 -28.94 -53.39
CA LEU A 258 0.95 -28.78 -54.85
C LEU A 258 2.40 -28.93 -55.35
N PRO A 259 2.75 -30.00 -56.08
CA PRO A 259 4.11 -30.21 -56.57
C PRO A 259 4.30 -29.52 -57.93
N THR A 260 4.03 -28.22 -58.01
CA THR A 260 4.10 -27.41 -59.24
C THR A 260 5.02 -26.21 -59.05
N PHE A 261 5.71 -25.79 -60.12
CA PHE A 261 6.42 -24.51 -60.17
C PHE A 261 5.44 -23.36 -60.41
N SER A 262 5.73 -22.16 -59.90
CA SER A 262 4.93 -20.96 -60.22
C SER A 262 5.29 -20.36 -61.58
N GLU A 263 6.54 -20.52 -62.00
CA GLU A 263 7.11 -19.95 -63.23
C GLU A 263 8.08 -20.96 -63.86
N PHE A 264 8.37 -20.80 -65.16
CA PHE A 264 9.36 -21.63 -65.83
C PHE A 264 10.76 -21.46 -65.22
N LEU A 265 11.43 -22.59 -64.96
CA LEU A 265 12.81 -22.60 -64.45
C LEU A 265 13.75 -21.92 -65.44
N PHE A 266 14.68 -21.08 -64.94
CA PHE A 266 15.69 -20.48 -65.82
C PHE A 266 16.57 -21.56 -66.45
N ALA A 267 16.90 -21.40 -67.74
CA ALA A 267 17.70 -22.37 -68.49
C ALA A 267 19.06 -22.69 -67.85
N ASP A 268 19.61 -21.78 -67.03
CA ASP A 268 20.88 -21.95 -66.32
C ASP A 268 20.73 -21.99 -64.79
N PHE A 269 19.59 -22.44 -64.23
CA PHE A 269 19.35 -22.44 -62.77
C PHE A 269 20.44 -23.13 -61.92
N ALA A 270 21.12 -24.13 -62.48
CA ALA A 270 22.21 -24.83 -61.80
C ALA A 270 23.39 -23.89 -61.46
N HIS A 271 23.66 -22.86 -62.27
CA HIS A 271 24.79 -21.96 -62.06
C HIS A 271 24.57 -20.93 -60.91
N PRO A 272 23.43 -20.22 -60.81
CA PRO A 272 23.09 -19.41 -59.63
C PRO A 272 23.05 -20.23 -58.35
N LEU A 273 22.51 -21.45 -58.38
CA LEU A 273 22.46 -22.33 -57.21
C LEU A 273 23.87 -22.77 -56.79
N TYR A 274 24.73 -23.15 -57.74
CA TYR A 274 26.14 -23.46 -57.46
C TYR A 274 26.86 -22.26 -56.83
N THR A 275 26.61 -21.05 -57.34
CA THR A 275 27.19 -19.80 -56.83
C THR A 275 26.71 -19.47 -55.41
N LEU A 276 25.44 -19.75 -55.09
CA LEU A 276 24.92 -19.57 -53.72
C LEU A 276 25.60 -20.54 -52.75
N LEU A 277 25.76 -21.82 -53.14
CA LEU A 277 26.40 -22.83 -52.32
C LEU A 277 27.92 -22.63 -52.20
N SER A 278 28.56 -21.91 -53.12
CA SER A 278 30.01 -21.67 -53.10
C SER A 278 30.51 -20.57 -52.17
N HIS A 279 29.63 -19.90 -51.43
CA HIS A 279 30.03 -18.84 -50.49
C HIS A 279 30.71 -19.37 -49.24
N GLU A 280 30.37 -20.59 -48.82
CA GLU A 280 30.98 -21.30 -47.69
C GLU A 280 31.28 -22.74 -48.09
N SER A 281 32.01 -23.48 -47.25
CA SER A 281 32.22 -24.91 -47.47
C SER A 281 30.87 -25.64 -47.41
N THR A 282 30.47 -26.27 -48.51
CA THR A 282 29.20 -27.00 -48.59
C THR A 282 29.34 -28.36 -47.93
N ILE A 283 28.43 -28.68 -47.02
CA ILE A 283 28.43 -29.96 -46.31
C ILE A 283 27.41 -30.88 -47.00
N SER A 284 27.90 -32.01 -47.49
CA SER A 284 27.06 -33.10 -47.97
C SER A 284 27.28 -34.31 -47.07
N ASP A 285 26.69 -34.30 -45.87
CA ASP A 285 26.58 -35.48 -45.04
C ASP A 285 25.13 -36.00 -45.08
N ARG A 286 24.97 -37.29 -44.81
CA ARG A 286 23.64 -37.94 -44.79
C ARG A 286 22.93 -37.76 -43.44
N ALA A 287 23.19 -36.65 -42.76
CA ALA A 287 22.54 -36.32 -41.50
C ALA A 287 21.18 -35.66 -41.76
N ILE A 288 20.14 -36.13 -41.07
CA ILE A 288 18.83 -35.47 -41.07
C ILE A 288 18.90 -34.32 -40.05
N PRO A 289 18.59 -33.06 -40.42
CA PRO A 289 18.54 -31.97 -39.46
C PRO A 289 17.53 -32.24 -38.34
N PRO A 290 17.75 -31.76 -37.11
CA PRO A 290 16.71 -31.81 -36.09
C PRO A 290 15.52 -30.95 -36.51
N LYS A 291 14.30 -31.40 -36.20
CA LYS A 291 13.07 -30.65 -36.53
C LYS A 291 13.04 -29.24 -35.94
N GLU A 292 13.66 -29.08 -34.77
CA GLU A 292 13.77 -27.80 -34.05
C GLU A 292 14.46 -26.72 -34.89
N ASP A 293 15.38 -27.09 -35.78
CA ASP A 293 16.05 -26.12 -36.66
C ASP A 293 15.10 -25.50 -37.68
N MET A 294 14.03 -26.22 -38.06
CA MET A 294 13.04 -25.80 -39.07
C MET A 294 11.90 -24.97 -38.46
N LEU A 295 11.89 -24.80 -37.13
CA LEU A 295 10.99 -23.84 -36.49
C LEU A 295 11.34 -22.41 -36.93
N TYR A 296 10.42 -21.47 -36.66
CA TYR A 296 10.65 -20.06 -36.95
C TYR A 296 11.91 -19.57 -36.24
N ASP A 297 12.86 -19.06 -37.02
CA ASP A 297 14.11 -18.45 -36.56
C ASP A 297 14.50 -17.33 -37.54
N SER A 298 14.94 -16.20 -37.00
CA SER A 298 15.46 -15.06 -37.77
C SER A 298 16.56 -15.41 -38.77
N LYS A 299 17.29 -16.53 -38.57
CA LYS A 299 18.32 -17.02 -39.51
C LYS A 299 17.76 -17.28 -40.91
N TRP A 300 16.51 -17.73 -41.02
CA TRP A 300 15.84 -18.02 -42.30
C TRP A 300 15.47 -16.76 -43.09
N LEU A 301 15.42 -15.60 -42.42
CA LEU A 301 15.19 -14.30 -43.04
C LEU A 301 16.48 -13.62 -43.55
N ARG A 302 17.65 -14.19 -43.24
CA ARG A 302 18.95 -13.68 -43.73
C ARG A 302 19.21 -14.11 -45.17
N ASN A 303 20.33 -13.65 -45.72
CA ASN A 303 20.77 -14.07 -47.05
C ASN A 303 20.90 -15.60 -47.12
N PRO A 304 20.32 -16.28 -48.12
CA PRO A 304 20.44 -17.74 -48.29
C PRO A 304 21.89 -18.25 -48.35
N LYS A 305 22.85 -17.41 -48.75
CA LYS A 305 24.30 -17.71 -48.73
C LYS A 305 24.83 -18.13 -47.36
N THR A 306 24.18 -17.68 -46.28
CA THR A 306 24.62 -17.92 -44.88
C THR A 306 24.21 -19.27 -44.31
N PHE A 307 23.27 -19.98 -44.95
CA PHE A 307 22.77 -21.25 -44.42
C PHE A 307 22.63 -22.36 -45.48
N LEU A 308 22.40 -22.04 -46.75
CA LEU A 308 22.14 -23.06 -47.77
C LEU A 308 23.30 -24.05 -47.95
N SER A 309 24.56 -23.58 -47.84
CA SER A 309 25.78 -24.41 -47.88
C SER A 309 25.75 -25.57 -46.87
N SER A 310 25.19 -25.32 -45.69
CA SER A 310 25.15 -26.28 -44.58
C SER A 310 23.91 -27.17 -44.58
N TYR A 311 22.79 -26.69 -45.14
CA TYR A 311 21.50 -27.38 -45.06
C TYR A 311 21.04 -28.02 -46.37
N TRP A 312 21.49 -27.59 -47.55
CA TRP A 312 20.93 -28.04 -48.83
C TRP A 312 20.92 -29.57 -49.01
N CYS A 313 22.08 -30.21 -48.89
CA CYS A 313 22.20 -31.66 -49.06
C CYS A 313 21.51 -32.43 -47.92
N ARG A 314 21.56 -31.91 -46.69
CA ARG A 314 20.88 -32.50 -45.53
C ARG A 314 19.35 -32.48 -45.68
N LEU A 315 18.81 -31.36 -46.16
CA LEU A 315 17.38 -31.19 -46.43
C LEU A 315 16.92 -32.11 -47.57
N HIS A 316 17.69 -32.16 -48.66
CA HIS A 316 17.41 -33.11 -49.74
C HIS A 316 17.46 -34.55 -49.22
N HIS A 317 18.45 -34.93 -48.40
CA HIS A 317 18.51 -36.26 -47.81
C HIS A 317 17.33 -36.57 -46.90
N ALA A 318 16.92 -35.61 -46.06
CA ALA A 318 15.79 -35.76 -45.15
C ALA A 318 14.48 -36.04 -45.90
N PHE A 319 14.18 -35.25 -46.94
CA PHE A 319 12.97 -35.45 -47.75
C PHE A 319 13.05 -36.67 -48.68
N GLN A 320 14.25 -37.04 -49.14
CA GLN A 320 14.48 -38.29 -49.88
C GLN A 320 14.19 -39.53 -49.03
N ARG A 321 14.54 -39.50 -47.74
CA ARG A 321 14.30 -40.61 -46.80
C ARG A 321 12.86 -40.66 -46.32
N ASN A 322 12.29 -39.50 -45.99
CA ASN A 322 10.93 -39.38 -45.51
C ASN A 322 10.32 -38.08 -46.05
N GLN A 323 9.50 -38.22 -47.08
CA GLN A 323 8.80 -37.10 -47.70
C GLN A 323 7.81 -36.39 -46.73
N THR A 324 7.41 -37.07 -45.66
CA THR A 324 6.55 -36.54 -44.58
C THR A 324 7.35 -36.17 -43.32
N TRP A 325 8.66 -35.98 -43.43
CA TRP A 325 9.52 -35.61 -42.30
C TRP A 325 8.99 -34.37 -41.57
N LEU A 326 8.61 -33.31 -42.30
CA LEU A 326 7.85 -32.18 -41.76
C LEU A 326 6.36 -32.37 -42.00
N ASN A 327 5.53 -32.06 -41.00
CA ASN A 327 4.08 -32.01 -41.19
C ASN A 327 3.71 -30.79 -42.06
N LYS A 328 2.46 -30.76 -42.59
CA LYS A 328 2.03 -29.71 -43.52
C LYS A 328 2.17 -28.28 -42.96
N PHE A 329 1.96 -28.11 -41.66
CA PHE A 329 2.04 -26.80 -41.01
C PHE A 329 3.49 -26.41 -40.71
N GLU A 330 4.33 -27.37 -40.30
CA GLU A 330 5.78 -27.19 -40.14
C GLU A 330 6.42 -26.75 -41.45
N LEU A 331 6.13 -27.46 -42.56
CA LEU A 331 6.63 -27.13 -43.89
C LEU A 331 6.14 -25.75 -44.34
N MET A 332 4.84 -25.47 -44.16
CA MET A 332 4.21 -24.20 -44.53
C MET A 332 4.89 -23.02 -43.82
N VAL A 333 5.05 -23.07 -42.49
CA VAL A 333 5.66 -21.98 -41.72
C VAL A 333 7.13 -21.79 -42.10
N TRP A 334 7.88 -22.88 -42.23
CA TRP A 334 9.30 -22.82 -42.58
C TRP A 334 9.53 -22.23 -43.97
N ILE A 335 8.83 -22.75 -44.99
CA ILE A 335 9.03 -22.29 -46.38
C ILE A 335 8.52 -20.87 -46.59
N ALA A 336 7.41 -20.48 -45.94
CA ALA A 336 6.90 -19.11 -45.98
C ALA A 336 7.89 -18.13 -45.35
N THR A 337 8.57 -18.54 -44.27
CA THR A 337 9.61 -17.72 -43.62
C THR A 337 10.80 -17.47 -44.56
N ILE A 338 11.26 -18.51 -45.28
CA ILE A 338 12.34 -18.37 -46.28
C ILE A 338 11.90 -17.47 -47.43
N ALA A 339 10.67 -17.66 -47.95
CA ALA A 339 10.11 -16.89 -49.06
C ALA A 339 9.94 -15.39 -48.77
N TYR A 340 9.67 -15.05 -47.50
CA TYR A 340 9.50 -13.68 -47.02
C TYR A 340 10.82 -12.89 -46.94
N SER A 341 11.98 -13.56 -47.00
CA SER A 341 13.28 -12.90 -46.99
C SER A 341 13.39 -11.89 -48.14
N ALA A 342 14.03 -10.75 -47.87
CA ALA A 342 14.29 -9.72 -48.89
C ALA A 342 15.31 -10.19 -49.95
N GLU A 343 16.14 -11.18 -49.60
CA GLU A 343 17.29 -11.62 -50.40
C GLU A 343 17.16 -13.06 -50.92
N SER A 344 16.00 -13.70 -50.74
CA SER A 344 15.74 -15.06 -51.25
C SER A 344 15.37 -15.04 -52.74
N GLY A 345 16.05 -15.86 -53.55
CA GLY A 345 15.65 -16.11 -54.92
C GLY A 345 14.38 -16.98 -54.96
N HIS A 346 13.32 -16.48 -55.61
CA HIS A 346 12.00 -17.15 -55.70
C HIS A 346 12.10 -18.61 -56.17
N GLN A 347 12.88 -18.88 -57.23
CA GLN A 347 13.07 -20.23 -57.76
C GLN A 347 13.86 -21.16 -56.82
N VAL A 348 14.76 -20.62 -55.98
CA VAL A 348 15.51 -21.43 -55.00
C VAL A 348 14.60 -21.88 -53.87
N THR A 349 13.71 -21.00 -53.40
CA THR A 349 12.70 -21.34 -52.41
C THR A 349 11.71 -22.37 -52.96
N GLN A 350 11.30 -22.24 -54.22
CA GLN A 350 10.47 -23.25 -54.88
C GLN A 350 11.19 -24.59 -55.05
N ALA A 351 12.47 -24.59 -55.40
CA ALA A 351 13.27 -25.81 -55.46
C ALA A 351 13.33 -26.51 -54.09
N LEU A 352 13.49 -25.76 -52.99
CA LEU A 352 13.40 -26.30 -51.62
C LEU A 352 12.03 -26.91 -51.32
N LEU A 353 10.95 -26.24 -51.72
CA LEU A 353 9.60 -26.76 -51.53
C LEU A 353 9.37 -28.05 -52.33
N LEU A 354 9.86 -28.10 -53.57
CA LEU A 354 9.71 -29.26 -54.45
C LEU A 354 10.57 -30.45 -54.01
N LEU A 355 11.68 -30.23 -53.31
CA LEU A 355 12.37 -31.32 -52.60
C LEU A 355 11.45 -32.01 -51.58
N ALA A 356 10.54 -31.27 -50.95
CA ALA A 356 9.57 -31.84 -50.02
C ALA A 356 8.33 -32.42 -50.72
N LEU A 357 7.83 -31.76 -51.77
CA LEU A 357 6.54 -32.11 -52.39
C LEU A 357 6.64 -33.08 -53.59
N SER A 358 7.77 -33.11 -54.30
CA SER A 358 7.92 -33.94 -55.50
C SER A 358 8.85 -35.14 -55.29
N ALA A 359 8.31 -36.34 -55.52
CA ALA A 359 9.07 -37.58 -55.49
C ALA A 359 10.09 -37.67 -56.63
N SER A 360 9.80 -37.09 -57.80
CA SER A 360 10.73 -37.09 -58.94
C SER A 360 11.99 -36.23 -58.69
N VAL A 361 11.86 -35.19 -57.85
CA VAL A 361 12.96 -34.29 -57.50
C VAL A 361 13.76 -34.83 -56.31
N SER A 362 13.09 -35.32 -55.26
CA SER A 362 13.74 -35.84 -54.04
C SER A 362 14.46 -37.18 -54.24
N THR A 363 14.11 -37.96 -55.25
CA THR A 363 14.79 -39.25 -55.56
C THR A 363 16.09 -39.07 -56.34
N ILE A 364 16.46 -37.83 -56.72
CA ILE A 364 17.70 -37.55 -57.46
C ILE A 364 18.92 -37.92 -56.59
N PRO A 365 19.90 -38.67 -57.12
CA PRO A 365 21.05 -39.10 -56.33
C PRO A 365 21.87 -37.92 -55.80
N LEU A 366 22.04 -37.88 -54.47
CA LEU A 366 22.92 -36.92 -53.78
C LEU A 366 24.39 -37.12 -54.18
N PRO A 367 25.22 -36.06 -54.10
CA PRO A 367 26.66 -36.19 -54.29
C PRO A 367 27.28 -37.02 -53.14
N SER A 368 28.52 -37.47 -53.34
CA SER A 368 29.26 -38.29 -52.36
C SER A 368 29.38 -37.57 -51.00
N ASP A 369 29.44 -38.34 -49.92
CA ASP A 369 29.52 -37.76 -48.58
C ASP A 369 30.85 -37.03 -48.38
N GLY A 370 30.82 -35.79 -47.86
CA GLY A 370 32.01 -34.98 -47.64
C GLY A 370 31.77 -33.47 -47.57
N GLN A 371 32.86 -32.73 -47.34
CA GLN A 371 32.88 -31.27 -47.37
C GLN A 371 33.44 -30.81 -48.73
N TYR A 372 32.68 -29.98 -49.44
CA TYR A 372 33.02 -29.48 -50.77
C TYR A 372 33.42 -28.01 -50.69
N ASN A 373 34.60 -27.66 -51.20
CA ASN A 373 34.99 -26.27 -51.37
C ASN A 373 34.64 -25.78 -52.79
N LEU A 374 33.36 -25.49 -53.01
CA LEU A 374 32.84 -25.12 -54.33
C LEU A 374 33.44 -23.79 -54.87
N SER A 375 34.01 -22.95 -54.01
CA SER A 375 34.67 -21.68 -54.37
C SER A 375 35.90 -21.86 -55.28
N LEU A 376 36.54 -23.04 -55.23
CA LEU A 376 37.66 -23.39 -56.11
C LEU A 376 37.23 -23.58 -57.57
N GLY A 377 35.93 -23.69 -57.82
CA GLY A 377 35.34 -23.97 -59.12
C GLY A 377 35.34 -25.46 -59.48
N HIS A 378 34.68 -25.80 -60.58
CA HIS A 378 34.49 -27.17 -61.07
C HIS A 378 35.24 -27.45 -62.39
N LYS A 379 36.10 -26.51 -62.81
CA LYS A 379 36.98 -26.63 -63.99
C LYS A 379 38.42 -26.54 -63.52
N MET A 380 39.27 -27.42 -64.06
CA MET A 380 40.71 -27.37 -63.83
C MET A 380 41.29 -26.05 -64.33
N LYS A 381 42.12 -25.41 -63.50
CA LYS A 381 42.78 -24.14 -63.83
C LYS A 381 44.22 -24.45 -64.27
N ALA A 382 44.47 -24.36 -65.57
CA ALA A 382 45.78 -24.70 -66.14
C ALA A 382 46.92 -23.84 -65.57
N ILE A 383 46.63 -22.58 -65.21
CA ILE A 383 47.61 -21.65 -64.62
C ILE A 383 48.09 -22.16 -63.25
N GLU A 384 47.21 -22.77 -62.43
CA GLU A 384 47.59 -23.28 -61.11
C GLU A 384 48.50 -24.50 -61.22
N LEU A 385 48.25 -25.37 -62.20
CA LEU A 385 49.14 -26.51 -62.49
C LEU A 385 50.55 -26.04 -62.89
N GLU A 386 50.64 -24.98 -63.69
CA GLU A 386 51.92 -24.38 -64.08
C GLU A 386 52.62 -23.73 -62.87
N ASN A 387 51.88 -23.03 -62.01
CA ASN A 387 52.44 -22.45 -60.79
C ASN A 387 52.99 -23.51 -59.83
N ILE A 388 52.26 -24.60 -59.60
CA ILE A 388 52.70 -25.73 -58.79
C ILE A 388 53.99 -26.34 -59.37
N ALA A 389 54.05 -26.49 -60.69
CA ALA A 389 55.22 -26.99 -61.40
C ALA A 389 56.45 -26.07 -61.22
N ARG A 390 56.26 -24.74 -61.31
CA ARG A 390 57.31 -23.73 -61.11
C ARG A 390 57.83 -23.69 -59.68
N ILE A 391 56.96 -23.91 -58.69
CA ILE A 391 57.35 -24.00 -57.26
C ILE A 391 58.12 -25.30 -56.97
N ALA A 392 57.84 -26.37 -57.70
CA ALA A 392 58.48 -27.67 -57.54
C ALA A 392 59.73 -27.88 -58.41
N VAL A 393 60.30 -26.82 -58.99
CA VAL A 393 61.54 -26.89 -59.77
C VAL A 393 62.70 -27.39 -58.89
N LEU A 394 63.52 -28.30 -59.43
CA LEU A 394 64.72 -28.81 -58.75
C LEU A 394 65.79 -27.72 -58.67
N HIS A 395 66.54 -27.69 -57.56
CA HIS A 395 67.66 -26.74 -57.42
C HIS A 395 68.64 -26.92 -58.58
N TYR A 396 69.19 -25.81 -59.08
CA TYR A 396 70.08 -25.77 -60.25
C TYR A 396 71.14 -26.89 -60.25
N GLU A 397 71.80 -27.13 -59.11
CA GLU A 397 72.84 -28.15 -58.90
C GLU A 397 72.37 -29.59 -59.18
N GLN A 398 71.07 -29.85 -59.04
CA GLN A 398 70.42 -31.15 -59.24
C GLN A 398 69.98 -31.37 -60.70
N THR A 399 70.08 -30.36 -61.56
CA THR A 399 69.59 -30.42 -62.95
C THR A 399 70.72 -30.71 -63.96
N PRO A 400 70.39 -31.26 -65.15
CA PRO A 400 71.36 -31.47 -66.21
C PRO A 400 72.07 -30.18 -66.66
N ALA A 401 71.43 -29.01 -66.52
CA ALA A 401 72.01 -27.72 -66.88
C ALA A 401 73.28 -27.37 -66.08
N ALA A 402 73.40 -27.82 -64.83
CA ALA A 402 74.61 -27.64 -64.02
C ALA A 402 75.79 -28.52 -64.48
N ARG A 403 75.51 -29.64 -65.16
CA ARG A 403 76.49 -30.63 -65.62
C ARG A 403 77.02 -30.38 -67.04
N LEU A 404 76.56 -29.33 -67.70
CA LEU A 404 76.99 -28.98 -69.07
C LEU A 404 78.47 -28.55 -69.09
N GLY A 405 79.33 -29.22 -69.85
CA GLY A 405 80.74 -28.82 -69.98
C GLY A 405 80.93 -27.37 -70.50
N PRO A 406 82.06 -26.71 -70.17
CA PRO A 406 82.46 -25.46 -70.83
C PRO A 406 82.72 -25.72 -72.31
N ARG A 407 82.35 -24.78 -73.19
CA ARG A 407 82.68 -24.86 -74.63
C ARG A 407 84.10 -24.33 -74.88
N LEU A 408 84.70 -24.71 -76.01
CA LEU A 408 85.98 -24.15 -76.46
C LEU A 408 85.83 -22.62 -76.55
N ASP A 409 86.76 -21.89 -75.90
CA ASP A 409 86.84 -20.42 -75.79
C ASP A 409 85.81 -19.70 -74.87
N GLU A 410 85.08 -20.41 -73.99
CA GLU A 410 84.22 -19.77 -72.98
C GLU A 410 84.97 -19.40 -71.68
N SER A 411 84.80 -18.16 -71.20
CA SER A 411 85.23 -17.77 -69.84
C SER A 411 84.31 -18.38 -68.76
N GLY A 412 84.80 -18.48 -67.51
CA GLY A 412 84.03 -19.02 -66.38
C GLY A 412 82.70 -18.30 -66.17
N GLN A 413 82.68 -16.96 -66.29
CA GLN A 413 81.46 -16.15 -66.16
C GLN A 413 80.48 -16.39 -67.32
N GLN A 414 80.97 -16.56 -68.55
CA GLN A 414 80.14 -16.86 -69.72
C GLN A 414 79.54 -18.27 -69.65
N THR A 415 80.31 -19.25 -69.17
CA THR A 415 79.82 -20.61 -68.90
C THR A 415 78.71 -20.59 -67.85
N TRP A 416 78.89 -19.84 -66.76
CA TRP A 416 77.87 -19.70 -65.70
C TRP A 416 76.58 -19.07 -66.22
N ASN A 417 76.69 -17.95 -66.95
CA ASN A 417 75.54 -17.26 -67.55
C ASN A 417 74.77 -18.16 -68.54
N ARG A 418 75.47 -18.94 -69.37
CA ARG A 418 74.83 -19.88 -70.30
C ARG A 418 74.12 -21.00 -69.56
N ARG A 419 74.75 -21.63 -68.56
CA ARG A 419 74.12 -22.70 -67.78
C ARG A 419 72.88 -22.20 -67.02
N HIS A 420 72.92 -21.00 -66.46
CA HIS A 420 71.76 -20.40 -65.78
C HIS A 420 70.64 -20.01 -66.75
N ARG A 421 70.97 -19.50 -67.95
CA ARG A 421 69.96 -19.26 -69.01
C ARG A 421 69.31 -20.55 -69.50
N GLU A 422 70.11 -21.60 -69.72
CA GLU A 422 69.60 -22.93 -70.12
C GLU A 422 68.70 -23.51 -69.03
N TYR A 423 69.12 -23.41 -67.77
CA TYR A 423 68.29 -23.82 -66.62
C TYR A 423 66.97 -23.05 -66.57
N GLN A 424 66.98 -21.72 -66.70
CA GLN A 424 65.75 -20.91 -66.70
C GLN A 424 64.83 -21.25 -67.89
N PHE A 425 65.40 -21.49 -69.06
CA PHE A 425 64.65 -21.84 -70.26
C PHE A 425 64.03 -23.24 -70.15
N GLU A 426 64.81 -24.25 -69.79
CA GLU A 426 64.36 -25.65 -69.72
C GLU A 426 63.44 -25.89 -68.51
N THR A 427 63.61 -25.20 -67.39
CA THR A 427 62.65 -25.27 -66.26
C THR A 427 61.29 -24.69 -66.63
N LYS A 428 61.26 -23.56 -67.37
CA LYS A 428 60.00 -22.99 -67.88
C LYS A 428 59.32 -23.95 -68.85
N LYS A 429 60.08 -24.51 -69.79
CA LYS A 429 59.57 -25.46 -70.78
C LYS A 429 59.10 -26.78 -70.14
N ALA A 430 59.80 -27.27 -69.12
CA ALA A 430 59.39 -28.43 -68.33
C ALA A 430 58.08 -28.16 -67.56
N ALA A 431 57.89 -26.95 -67.02
CA ALA A 431 56.65 -26.57 -66.34
C ALA A 431 55.46 -26.47 -67.31
N GLU A 432 55.67 -25.92 -68.51
CA GLU A 432 54.68 -25.89 -69.59
C GLU A 432 54.31 -27.31 -70.05
N LEU A 433 55.30 -28.19 -70.25
CA LEU A 433 55.09 -29.60 -70.60
C LEU A 433 54.32 -30.36 -69.51
N PHE A 434 54.69 -30.18 -68.24
CA PHE A 434 53.99 -30.79 -67.10
C PHE A 434 52.53 -30.33 -67.04
N LYS A 435 52.28 -29.03 -67.20
CA LYS A 435 50.93 -28.46 -67.28
C LYS A 435 50.13 -29.09 -68.42
N ASP A 436 50.70 -29.17 -69.62
CA ASP A 436 50.01 -29.68 -70.81
C ASP A 436 49.70 -31.19 -70.70
N GLU A 437 50.63 -32.00 -70.17
CA GLU A 437 50.44 -33.44 -69.98
C GLU A 437 49.33 -33.73 -68.96
N LEU A 438 49.30 -33.00 -67.85
CA LEU A 438 48.24 -33.14 -66.86
C LEU A 438 46.91 -32.59 -67.38
N SER A 439 46.92 -31.48 -68.13
CA SER A 439 45.71 -30.89 -68.69
C SER A 439 44.98 -31.84 -69.66
N ARG A 440 45.72 -32.64 -70.43
CA ARG A 440 45.15 -33.66 -71.34
C ARG A 440 44.41 -34.79 -70.62
N GLN A 441 44.73 -35.04 -69.35
CA GLN A 441 44.07 -36.08 -68.56
C GLN A 441 42.73 -35.61 -67.96
N TRP A 442 42.43 -34.31 -67.98
CA TRP A 442 41.18 -33.78 -67.45
C TRP A 442 40.00 -34.10 -68.38
N PRO A 443 38.85 -34.59 -67.89
CA PRO A 443 38.49 -34.85 -66.49
C PRO A 443 38.66 -36.35 -66.13
N CYS A 444 39.48 -36.66 -65.12
CA CYS A 444 39.64 -38.02 -64.59
C CYS A 444 39.71 -38.00 -63.05
N SER A 445 39.33 -39.11 -62.40
CA SER A 445 39.36 -39.23 -60.93
C SER A 445 40.74 -39.58 -60.38
N ARG A 446 41.60 -40.23 -61.17
CA ARG A 446 42.95 -40.65 -60.78
C ARG A 446 43.96 -40.12 -61.79
N LEU A 447 44.74 -39.13 -61.36
CA LEU A 447 45.77 -38.50 -62.16
C LEU A 447 47.02 -39.39 -62.26
N ARG A 448 47.64 -39.46 -63.44
CA ARG A 448 48.93 -40.13 -63.64
C ARG A 448 50.04 -39.10 -63.65
N ALA A 449 51.10 -39.34 -62.87
CA ALA A 449 52.29 -38.50 -62.84
C ALA A 449 52.99 -38.51 -64.22
N SER A 450 53.58 -37.37 -64.58
CA SER A 450 54.40 -37.26 -65.80
C SER A 450 55.60 -38.20 -65.71
N SER A 451 55.81 -39.00 -66.75
CA SER A 451 57.01 -39.83 -66.92
C SER A 451 57.97 -39.26 -67.99
N ASP A 452 57.75 -38.03 -68.44
CA ASP A 452 58.58 -37.39 -69.45
C ASP A 452 59.98 -37.08 -68.86
N GLY A 453 61.02 -37.59 -69.53
CA GLY A 453 62.40 -37.45 -69.09
C GLY A 453 62.86 -35.99 -68.95
N ARG A 454 62.29 -35.05 -69.72
CA ARG A 454 62.56 -33.62 -69.59
C ARG A 454 61.88 -33.01 -68.37
N VAL A 455 60.68 -33.46 -68.02
CA VAL A 455 59.96 -32.98 -66.84
C VAL A 455 60.65 -33.47 -65.56
N THR A 456 60.97 -34.77 -65.48
CA THR A 456 61.66 -35.35 -64.32
C THR A 456 63.08 -34.82 -64.11
N ALA A 457 63.71 -34.29 -65.17
CA ALA A 457 65.06 -33.74 -65.10
C ALA A 457 65.12 -32.34 -64.46
N TYR A 458 64.02 -31.59 -64.45
CA TYR A 458 63.98 -30.19 -64.01
C TYR A 458 62.92 -29.91 -62.94
N ILE A 459 61.93 -30.79 -62.75
CA ILE A 459 60.84 -30.64 -61.78
C ILE A 459 60.83 -31.84 -60.85
N ASN A 460 60.69 -31.58 -59.54
CA ASN A 460 60.43 -32.60 -58.55
C ASN A 460 58.98 -33.07 -58.69
N VAL A 461 58.77 -34.07 -59.55
CA VAL A 461 57.44 -34.60 -59.88
C VAL A 461 56.71 -35.13 -58.64
N SER A 462 57.40 -35.75 -57.67
CA SER A 462 56.76 -36.24 -56.44
C SER A 462 56.13 -35.09 -55.65
N LYS A 463 56.92 -34.03 -55.39
CA LYS A 463 56.46 -32.85 -54.65
C LYS A 463 55.40 -32.05 -55.41
N ALA A 464 55.51 -31.95 -56.74
CA ALA A 464 54.51 -31.31 -57.58
C ALA A 464 53.18 -32.08 -57.53
N MET A 465 53.23 -33.42 -57.67
CA MET A 465 52.05 -34.27 -57.72
C MET A 465 51.29 -34.34 -56.39
N GLU A 466 51.95 -34.22 -55.23
CA GLU A 466 51.25 -34.12 -53.94
C GLU A 466 50.31 -32.90 -53.90
N SER A 467 50.79 -31.73 -54.35
CA SER A 467 49.99 -30.50 -54.43
C SER A 467 48.94 -30.56 -55.53
N VAL A 468 49.28 -31.10 -56.71
CA VAL A 468 48.32 -31.25 -57.81
C VAL A 468 47.20 -32.22 -57.44
N VAL A 469 47.49 -33.38 -56.84
CA VAL A 469 46.47 -34.36 -56.46
C VAL A 469 45.46 -33.76 -55.49
N LYS A 470 45.91 -32.90 -54.57
CA LYS A 470 45.04 -32.17 -53.65
C LYS A 470 44.05 -31.27 -54.40
N GLU A 471 44.53 -30.37 -55.26
CA GLU A 471 43.64 -29.46 -56.02
C GLU A 471 42.80 -30.19 -57.08
N TRP A 472 43.36 -31.21 -57.71
CA TRP A 472 42.68 -32.02 -58.71
C TRP A 472 41.49 -32.79 -58.13
N THR A 473 41.65 -33.34 -56.91
CA THR A 473 40.57 -34.04 -56.19
C THR A 473 39.43 -33.07 -55.84
N GLU A 474 39.76 -31.85 -55.42
CA GLU A 474 38.77 -30.79 -55.15
C GLU A 474 38.01 -30.39 -56.42
N TRP A 475 38.71 -30.09 -57.54
CA TRP A 475 38.05 -29.75 -58.79
C TRP A 475 37.17 -30.88 -59.33
N TYR A 476 37.63 -32.14 -59.21
CA TYR A 476 36.87 -33.30 -59.67
C TYR A 476 35.63 -33.54 -58.81
N SER A 477 35.74 -33.40 -57.49
CA SER A 477 34.61 -33.50 -56.55
C SER A 477 33.60 -32.37 -56.79
N ASN A 478 34.06 -31.14 -57.00
CA ASN A 478 33.21 -30.01 -57.38
C ASN A 478 32.52 -30.20 -58.74
N ARG A 479 33.19 -30.86 -59.70
CA ARG A 479 32.58 -31.26 -60.99
C ARG A 479 31.47 -32.29 -60.81
N GLN A 480 31.64 -33.26 -59.93
CA GLN A 480 30.58 -34.22 -59.60
C GLN A 480 29.40 -33.52 -58.90
N PHE A 481 29.69 -32.57 -58.01
CA PHE A 481 28.67 -31.75 -57.35
C PHE A 481 27.91 -30.88 -58.37
N ALA A 482 28.60 -30.25 -59.32
CA ALA A 482 27.98 -29.50 -60.41
C ALA A 482 27.11 -30.39 -61.30
N ALA A 483 27.54 -31.63 -61.57
CA ALA A 483 26.73 -32.60 -62.31
C ALA A 483 25.47 -33.03 -61.55
N TYR A 484 25.54 -33.13 -60.21
CA TYR A 484 24.36 -33.33 -59.35
C TYR A 484 23.38 -32.16 -59.49
N LEU A 485 23.85 -30.91 -59.38
CA LEU A 485 22.98 -29.74 -59.54
C LEU A 485 22.38 -29.64 -60.94
N ALA A 486 23.11 -30.04 -61.99
CA ALA A 486 22.58 -30.10 -63.35
C ALA A 486 21.48 -31.15 -63.50
N LYS A 487 21.62 -32.33 -62.89
CA LYS A 487 20.56 -33.35 -62.84
C LYS A 487 19.34 -32.85 -62.06
N LEU A 488 19.58 -32.16 -60.94
CA LEU A 488 18.54 -31.55 -60.13
C LEU A 488 17.77 -30.48 -60.90
N ALA A 489 18.47 -29.57 -61.59
CA ALA A 489 17.86 -28.56 -62.44
C ALA A 489 17.04 -29.18 -63.59
N LYS A 490 17.52 -30.28 -64.19
CA LYS A 490 16.76 -31.03 -65.19
C LYS A 490 15.48 -31.63 -64.61
N GLY A 491 15.57 -32.30 -63.46
CA GLY A 491 14.39 -32.90 -62.81
C GLY A 491 13.38 -31.85 -62.33
N LEU A 492 13.85 -30.69 -61.89
CA LEU A 492 13.00 -29.53 -61.59
C LEU A 492 12.30 -29.00 -62.85
N GLY A 493 12.98 -28.96 -64.00
CA GLY A 493 12.39 -28.53 -65.28
C GLY A 493 11.33 -29.48 -65.86
N GLU A 494 11.25 -30.72 -65.38
CA GLU A 494 10.22 -31.70 -65.77
C GLU A 494 8.94 -31.59 -64.92
N VAL A 495 8.96 -30.78 -63.86
CA VAL A 495 7.79 -30.52 -62.99
C VAL A 495 6.83 -29.54 -63.70
N PRO A 496 5.50 -29.80 -63.68
CA PRO A 496 4.52 -28.90 -64.29
C PRO A 496 4.56 -27.50 -63.69
N VAL A 497 4.42 -26.49 -64.56
CA VAL A 497 4.27 -25.09 -64.18
C VAL A 497 2.79 -24.77 -64.08
N ASP A 498 2.38 -24.24 -62.93
CA ASP A 498 1.02 -23.81 -62.65
C ASP A 498 1.09 -22.45 -61.95
N GLY A 499 0.73 -21.39 -62.65
CA GLY A 499 0.71 -20.03 -62.09
C GLY A 499 -0.58 -19.83 -61.31
N ILE A 500 -0.48 -19.78 -59.98
CA ILE A 500 -1.64 -19.53 -59.13
C ILE A 500 -1.81 -18.02 -58.99
N ILE A 501 -2.99 -17.51 -59.32
CA ILE A 501 -3.42 -16.19 -58.89
C ILE A 501 -4.01 -16.40 -57.50
N THR A 502 -3.21 -16.15 -56.47
CA THR A 502 -3.74 -16.03 -55.13
C THR A 502 -4.46 -14.69 -55.07
N ASP A 503 -5.80 -14.71 -55.12
CA ASP A 503 -6.58 -13.54 -54.74
C ASP A 503 -6.14 -13.19 -53.31
N LEU A 504 -5.44 -12.05 -53.14
CA LEU A 504 -5.16 -11.56 -51.80
C LEU A 504 -6.49 -11.53 -51.06
N PRO A 505 -6.58 -12.07 -49.83
CA PRO A 505 -7.81 -11.96 -49.06
C PRO A 505 -8.18 -10.47 -49.08
N SER A 506 -9.36 -10.17 -49.65
CA SER A 506 -9.86 -8.80 -49.74
C SER A 506 -9.65 -8.16 -48.37
N ALA A 507 -8.96 -7.02 -48.33
CA ALA A 507 -8.63 -6.32 -47.09
C ALA A 507 -9.80 -6.50 -46.12
N PHE A 508 -9.57 -7.22 -45.01
CA PHE A 508 -10.63 -7.51 -44.05
C PHE A 508 -11.39 -6.19 -43.81
N PRO A 509 -12.74 -6.19 -43.87
CA PRO A 509 -13.49 -4.96 -43.67
C PRO A 509 -12.95 -4.27 -42.43
N ASP A 510 -12.71 -2.96 -42.52
CA ASP A 510 -12.26 -2.16 -41.38
C ASP A 510 -13.23 -2.46 -40.23
N PHE A 511 -12.80 -3.32 -39.30
CA PHE A 511 -13.66 -3.84 -38.26
C PHE A 511 -13.91 -2.66 -37.33
N GLN A 512 -15.04 -2.00 -37.50
CA GLN A 512 -15.55 -1.01 -36.56
C GLN A 512 -16.52 -1.73 -35.62
N PRO A 513 -16.06 -2.28 -34.48
CA PRO A 513 -16.99 -2.69 -33.44
C PRO A 513 -17.66 -1.44 -32.87
N THR A 514 -18.87 -1.14 -33.33
CA THR A 514 -19.72 -0.06 -32.78
C THR A 514 -20.26 -0.42 -31.39
N SER A 515 -20.38 -1.71 -31.08
CA SER A 515 -20.54 -2.23 -29.72
C SER A 515 -20.01 -3.67 -29.66
N ARG A 516 -19.12 -3.95 -28.71
CA ARG A 516 -18.72 -5.32 -28.38
C ARG A 516 -19.29 -5.65 -27.00
N PRO A 517 -19.95 -6.80 -26.83
CA PRO A 517 -20.37 -7.22 -25.50
C PRO A 517 -19.13 -7.40 -24.60
N PRO A 518 -19.27 -7.15 -23.29
CA PRO A 518 -18.18 -7.39 -22.34
C PRO A 518 -17.75 -8.86 -22.43
N GLY A 519 -16.45 -9.08 -22.62
CA GLY A 519 -15.88 -10.43 -22.79
C GLY A 519 -15.63 -11.17 -21.48
N PHE A 520 -16.36 -10.85 -20.41
CA PHE A 520 -16.22 -11.43 -19.08
C PHE A 520 -17.59 -11.66 -18.43
N VAL A 521 -17.67 -12.59 -17.48
CA VAL A 521 -18.86 -12.82 -16.65
C VAL A 521 -18.75 -11.93 -15.42
N SER A 522 -19.71 -11.02 -15.23
CA SER A 522 -19.75 -10.14 -14.07
C SER A 522 -20.27 -10.88 -12.83
N ILE A 523 -20.03 -10.30 -11.65
CA ILE A 523 -20.63 -10.79 -10.39
C ILE A 523 -22.16 -10.78 -10.47
N ASP A 524 -22.73 -9.74 -11.09
CA ASP A 524 -24.17 -9.56 -11.18
C ASP A 524 -24.80 -10.62 -12.11
N ASP A 525 -24.06 -11.07 -13.14
CA ASP A 525 -24.48 -12.16 -14.03
C ASP A 525 -24.79 -13.45 -13.26
N LEU A 526 -24.02 -13.76 -12.21
CA LEU A 526 -24.18 -14.98 -11.41
C LEU A 526 -25.49 -15.02 -10.60
N PHE A 527 -26.12 -13.86 -10.35
CA PHE A 527 -27.33 -13.74 -9.54
C PHE A 527 -28.63 -13.63 -10.35
N HIS A 528 -28.58 -13.84 -11.68
CA HIS A 528 -29.80 -13.87 -12.51
C HIS A 528 -30.60 -15.17 -12.36
N HIS A 529 -30.00 -16.23 -11.82
CA HIS A 529 -30.64 -17.54 -11.64
C HIS A 529 -31.56 -17.61 -10.43
N VAL A 530 -32.32 -18.70 -10.33
CA VAL A 530 -33.20 -18.95 -9.20
C VAL A 530 -32.36 -19.34 -7.97
N PRO A 531 -32.40 -18.55 -6.88
CA PRO A 531 -31.67 -18.89 -5.65
C PRO A 531 -32.26 -20.14 -4.98
N PRO A 532 -31.50 -20.81 -4.10
CA PRO A 532 -32.04 -21.88 -3.28
C PRO A 532 -33.16 -21.35 -2.37
N SER A 533 -34.20 -22.14 -2.18
CA SER A 533 -35.31 -21.77 -1.28
C SER A 533 -34.82 -21.76 0.17
N PRO A 534 -35.12 -20.69 0.94
CA PRO A 534 -34.63 -20.61 2.30
C PRO A 534 -35.27 -21.67 3.19
N THR A 535 -34.45 -22.38 3.97
CA THR A 535 -34.90 -23.43 4.89
C THR A 535 -34.65 -23.00 6.33
N LEU A 536 -35.47 -22.07 6.81
CA LEU A 536 -35.49 -21.68 8.22
C LEU A 536 -35.96 -22.85 9.08
N VAL A 537 -35.02 -23.59 9.67
CA VAL A 537 -35.30 -24.57 10.73
C VAL A 537 -35.03 -23.92 12.08
N PRO A 538 -36.07 -23.66 12.90
CA PRO A 538 -35.91 -23.10 14.24
C PRO A 538 -35.02 -24.00 15.11
N ASP A 539 -34.03 -23.41 15.79
CA ASP A 539 -33.22 -24.14 16.77
C ASP A 539 -33.96 -24.28 18.10
N SER A 540 -34.76 -25.33 18.22
CA SER A 540 -35.48 -25.69 19.47
C SER A 540 -34.56 -26.24 20.58
N LEU A 541 -33.25 -26.39 20.32
CA LEU A 541 -32.32 -27.04 21.27
C LEU A 541 -31.91 -26.16 22.45
N LEU A 542 -31.97 -24.84 22.31
CA LEU A 542 -31.54 -23.89 23.36
C LEU A 542 -32.71 -23.42 24.24
N GLU A 543 -33.94 -23.81 23.92
CA GLU A 543 -35.14 -23.40 24.63
C GLU A 543 -35.18 -23.98 26.06
N GLY A 544 -35.41 -23.11 27.05
CA GLY A 544 -35.55 -23.48 28.47
C GLY A 544 -34.23 -23.65 29.24
N LEU A 545 -33.12 -23.08 28.75
CA LEU A 545 -31.83 -23.00 29.48
C LEU A 545 -31.73 -21.83 30.47
N HIS A 546 -32.51 -20.76 30.25
CA HIS A 546 -32.65 -19.63 31.17
C HIS A 546 -34.13 -19.42 31.54
N GLN A 547 -34.40 -18.86 32.71
CA GLN A 547 -35.74 -18.55 33.20
C GLN A 547 -35.82 -17.08 33.63
N ALA A 548 -36.94 -16.43 33.32
CA ALA A 548 -37.23 -15.09 33.81
C ALA A 548 -37.56 -15.15 35.32
N THR A 549 -36.69 -14.57 36.13
CA THR A 549 -36.89 -14.35 37.57
C THR A 549 -37.31 -12.91 37.82
N TRP A 550 -38.42 -12.74 38.49
CA TRP A 550 -38.87 -11.42 38.92
C TRP A 550 -38.00 -10.96 40.09
N THR A 551 -37.68 -9.67 40.14
CA THR A 551 -36.85 -9.09 41.21
C THR A 551 -37.37 -9.48 42.59
N ASN A 552 -36.49 -9.99 43.44
CA ASN A 552 -36.84 -10.53 44.75
C ASN A 552 -37.52 -9.41 45.60
N PRO A 553 -38.80 -9.55 45.98
CA PRO A 553 -39.56 -8.48 46.64
C PRO A 553 -38.91 -7.96 47.93
N GLY A 554 -38.12 -8.78 48.62
CA GLY A 554 -37.44 -8.43 49.86
C GLY A 554 -36.30 -7.42 49.71
N ALA A 555 -35.64 -7.33 48.54
CA ALA A 555 -34.50 -6.43 48.32
C ALA A 555 -34.94 -4.99 48.03
N THR A 556 -36.09 -4.80 47.36
CA THR A 556 -36.64 -3.49 47.00
C THR A 556 -37.62 -2.94 48.04
N ALA A 557 -38.05 -3.75 49.03
CA ALA A 557 -39.02 -3.35 50.06
C ALA A 557 -38.53 -2.21 50.97
N ARG A 558 -37.22 -2.07 51.20
CA ARG A 558 -36.64 -1.05 52.09
C ARG A 558 -36.35 0.29 51.40
N LEU A 559 -36.19 0.31 50.07
CA LEU A 559 -35.87 1.53 49.33
C LEU A 559 -36.96 2.62 49.39
N PRO A 560 -38.27 2.31 49.32
CA PRO A 560 -39.32 3.31 49.49
C PRO A 560 -39.20 4.09 50.80
N ALA A 561 -38.94 3.38 51.91
CA ALA A 561 -38.79 4.01 53.23
C ALA A 561 -37.54 4.92 53.31
N VAL A 562 -36.46 4.55 52.62
CA VAL A 562 -35.25 5.38 52.53
C VAL A 562 -35.51 6.62 51.67
N LEU A 563 -36.23 6.47 50.55
CA LEU A 563 -36.64 7.59 49.69
C LEU A 563 -37.51 8.58 50.45
N ASP A 564 -38.50 8.11 51.21
CA ASP A 564 -39.36 8.97 52.02
C ASP A 564 -38.60 9.67 53.16
N PHE A 565 -37.57 9.04 53.72
CA PHE A 565 -36.68 9.68 54.69
C PHE A 565 -35.83 10.78 54.06
N LEU A 566 -35.28 10.54 52.87
CA LEU A 566 -34.48 11.52 52.13
C LEU A 566 -35.33 12.70 51.65
N ASP A 567 -36.57 12.45 51.24
CA ASP A 567 -37.54 13.47 50.83
C ASP A 567 -37.85 14.44 51.99
N ARG A 568 -37.91 13.93 53.22
CA ARG A 568 -38.06 14.77 54.43
C ARG A 568 -36.83 15.61 54.76
N LYS A 569 -35.66 15.28 54.21
CA LYS A 569 -34.39 15.99 54.45
C LYS A 569 -33.96 16.89 53.29
N ALA A 570 -34.55 16.72 52.12
CA ALA A 570 -34.32 17.57 50.96
C ALA A 570 -34.78 19.01 51.26
N LYS A 571 -33.94 20.00 50.93
CA LYS A 571 -34.20 21.43 51.11
C LYS A 571 -34.21 22.20 49.80
N LEU A 572 -33.54 21.67 48.78
CA LEU A 572 -33.33 22.35 47.50
C LEU A 572 -34.16 21.67 46.41
N ASP A 573 -34.57 22.41 45.38
CA ASP A 573 -35.48 21.90 44.33
C ASP A 573 -34.86 20.75 43.52
N TYR A 574 -33.54 20.78 43.30
CA TYR A 574 -32.85 19.69 42.59
C TYR A 574 -32.81 18.38 43.39
N GLU A 575 -32.81 18.45 44.74
CA GLU A 575 -32.83 17.26 45.60
C GLU A 575 -34.17 16.56 45.50
N HIS A 576 -35.26 17.34 45.48
CA HIS A 576 -36.62 16.82 45.26
C HIS A 576 -36.79 16.27 43.84
N HIS A 577 -36.17 16.91 42.85
CA HIS A 577 -36.17 16.42 41.46
C HIS A 577 -35.46 15.06 41.36
N TYR A 578 -34.25 14.94 41.92
CA TYR A 578 -33.50 13.69 41.97
C TYR A 578 -34.28 12.56 42.66
N LEU A 579 -34.93 12.84 43.79
CA LEU A 579 -35.74 11.84 44.50
C LEU A 579 -36.97 11.40 43.70
N ARG A 580 -37.56 12.29 42.91
CA ARG A 580 -38.66 11.95 41.98
C ARG A 580 -38.19 10.99 40.88
N GLU A 581 -37.03 11.26 40.29
CA GLU A 581 -36.41 10.38 39.29
C GLU A 581 -36.01 9.02 39.90
N LEU A 582 -35.54 9.00 41.14
CA LEU A 582 -35.19 7.76 41.82
C LEU A 582 -36.43 6.92 42.17
N ARG A 583 -37.57 7.55 42.49
CA ARG A 583 -38.86 6.88 42.62
C ARG A 583 -39.36 6.32 41.30
N GLN A 584 -39.20 7.04 40.19
CA GLN A 584 -39.49 6.52 38.85
C GLN A 584 -38.59 5.33 38.51
N SER A 585 -37.29 5.42 38.81
CA SER A 585 -36.34 4.32 38.61
C SER A 585 -36.70 3.09 39.44
N LEU A 586 -37.15 3.27 40.69
CA LEU A 586 -37.66 2.18 41.52
C LEU A 586 -38.92 1.54 40.92
N ALA A 587 -39.85 2.35 40.41
CA ALA A 587 -41.05 1.85 39.73
C ALA A 587 -40.68 1.01 38.50
N SER A 588 -39.73 1.48 37.68
CA SER A 588 -39.18 0.73 36.54
C SER A 588 -38.46 -0.56 36.97
N LEU A 589 -37.70 -0.53 38.07
CA LEU A 589 -36.99 -1.70 38.61
C LEU A 589 -37.96 -2.79 39.09
N LYS A 590 -39.11 -2.42 39.67
CA LYS A 590 -40.16 -3.37 40.07
C LYS A 590 -40.79 -4.11 38.89
N GLY A 591 -40.77 -3.50 37.70
CA GLY A 591 -41.22 -4.12 36.45
C GLY A 591 -40.14 -4.91 35.71
N HIS A 592 -38.91 -4.95 36.22
CA HIS A 592 -37.78 -5.58 35.52
C HIS A 592 -37.67 -7.07 35.90
N ALA A 593 -37.79 -7.95 34.90
CA ALA A 593 -37.51 -9.38 35.03
C ALA A 593 -36.03 -9.62 34.69
N GLY A 594 -35.27 -10.18 35.63
CA GLY A 594 -33.89 -10.61 35.38
C GLY A 594 -33.86 -12.09 35.05
N HIS A 595 -33.04 -12.54 34.10
CA HIS A 595 -32.94 -13.98 33.80
C HIS A 595 -31.90 -14.64 34.71
N GLN A 596 -32.18 -15.89 35.09
CA GLN A 596 -31.21 -16.76 35.74
C GLN A 596 -31.02 -18.04 34.93
N LEU A 597 -29.79 -18.57 34.94
CA LEU A 597 -29.50 -19.88 34.36
C LEU A 597 -30.18 -20.97 35.19
N ASN A 598 -30.81 -21.93 34.51
CA ASN A 598 -31.39 -23.09 35.17
C ASN A 598 -30.28 -24.05 35.62
N ARG A 599 -29.87 -23.95 36.90
CA ARG A 599 -28.74 -24.69 37.48
C ARG A 599 -28.81 -26.20 37.30
N ASP A 600 -30.00 -26.79 37.27
CA ASP A 600 -30.18 -28.24 37.10
C ASP A 600 -29.85 -28.71 35.68
N ARG A 601 -30.08 -27.86 34.67
CA ARG A 601 -29.77 -28.15 33.25
C ARG A 601 -28.35 -27.76 32.85
N VAL A 602 -27.70 -26.85 33.58
CA VAL A 602 -26.33 -26.38 33.28
C VAL A 602 -25.29 -27.50 33.34
N SER A 603 -25.51 -28.51 34.20
CA SER A 603 -24.63 -29.69 34.28
C SER A 603 -24.63 -30.56 33.00
N MET A 604 -25.67 -30.48 32.16
CA MET A 604 -25.81 -31.18 30.87
C MET A 604 -25.47 -30.30 29.65
N CYS A 605 -25.04 -29.05 29.85
CA CYS A 605 -24.88 -28.07 28.77
C CYS A 605 -23.70 -28.35 27.82
N ALA A 606 -22.62 -29.00 28.26
CA ALA A 606 -21.44 -29.21 27.42
C ALA A 606 -21.74 -30.06 26.17
N ASP A 607 -22.41 -31.20 26.35
CA ASP A 607 -22.81 -32.08 25.24
C ASP A 607 -23.86 -31.42 24.34
N LEU A 608 -24.78 -30.66 24.94
CA LEU A 608 -25.81 -29.93 24.22
C LEU A 608 -25.21 -28.82 23.34
N PHE A 609 -24.27 -28.03 23.86
CA PHE A 609 -23.57 -27.00 23.09
C PHE A 609 -22.70 -27.61 22.00
N GLN A 610 -22.04 -28.74 22.24
CA GLN A 610 -21.30 -29.46 21.21
C GLN A 610 -22.22 -29.99 20.09
N LYS A 611 -23.40 -30.53 20.45
CA LYS A 611 -24.41 -30.97 19.47
C LYS A 611 -24.95 -29.79 18.67
N HIS A 612 -25.26 -28.67 19.31
CA HIS A 612 -25.71 -27.45 18.65
C HIS A 612 -24.62 -26.91 17.70
N LEU A 613 -23.36 -26.83 18.14
CA LEU A 613 -22.23 -26.45 17.28
C LEU A 613 -22.12 -27.35 16.04
N LYS A 614 -22.26 -28.68 16.20
CA LYS A 614 -22.22 -29.63 15.07
C LYS A 614 -23.37 -29.40 14.10
N GLN A 615 -24.57 -29.09 14.60
CA GLN A 615 -25.72 -28.75 13.75
C GLN A 615 -25.51 -27.45 13.00
N CYS A 616 -25.07 -26.38 13.66
CA CYS A 616 -24.77 -25.10 13.00
C CYS A 616 -23.69 -25.27 11.91
N LYS A 617 -22.63 -26.06 12.18
CA LYS A 617 -21.61 -26.38 11.17
C LYS A 617 -22.20 -27.10 9.96
N GLY A 618 -23.10 -28.05 10.18
CA GLY A 618 -23.82 -28.76 9.12
C GLY A 618 -24.69 -27.83 8.28
N ARG A 619 -25.44 -26.92 8.94
CA ARG A 619 -26.30 -25.93 8.27
C ARG A 619 -25.50 -24.95 7.42
N VAL A 620 -24.41 -24.37 7.94
CA VAL A 620 -23.52 -23.48 7.15
C VAL A 620 -23.03 -24.20 5.90
N LYS A 621 -22.54 -25.44 6.04
CA LYS A 621 -22.03 -26.21 4.90
C LYS A 621 -23.13 -26.51 3.87
N SER A 622 -24.33 -26.84 4.32
CA SER A 622 -25.47 -27.12 3.45
C SER A 622 -25.89 -25.88 2.66
N ILE A 623 -26.11 -24.74 3.34
CA ILE A 623 -26.56 -23.50 2.70
C ILE A 623 -25.48 -22.96 1.76
N TYR A 624 -24.21 -22.96 2.17
CA TYR A 624 -23.11 -22.57 1.29
C TYR A 624 -23.02 -23.45 0.05
N GLY A 625 -23.20 -24.78 0.20
CA GLY A 625 -23.27 -25.71 -0.91
C GLY A 625 -24.41 -25.37 -1.87
N SER A 626 -25.62 -25.18 -1.36
CA SER A 626 -26.79 -24.82 -2.19
C SER A 626 -26.64 -23.47 -2.90
N LEU A 627 -26.01 -22.48 -2.26
CA LEU A 627 -25.68 -21.20 -2.89
C LEU A 627 -24.64 -21.37 -4.00
N LEU A 628 -23.62 -22.20 -3.77
CA LEU A 628 -22.58 -22.51 -4.75
C LEU A 628 -23.14 -23.26 -5.95
N ASP A 629 -24.05 -24.21 -5.73
CA ASP A 629 -24.72 -24.94 -6.81
C ASP A 629 -25.58 -23.98 -7.65
N ALA A 630 -26.33 -23.08 -7.00
CA ALA A 630 -27.19 -22.11 -7.68
C ALA A 630 -26.44 -21.14 -8.61
N VAL A 631 -25.29 -20.61 -8.19
CA VAL A 631 -24.45 -19.74 -9.05
C VAL A 631 -23.69 -20.51 -10.14
N ASN A 632 -23.65 -21.84 -10.05
CA ASN A 632 -23.00 -22.71 -11.03
C ASN A 632 -23.97 -23.42 -11.99
N GLN A 633 -25.28 -23.21 -11.88
CA GLN A 633 -26.30 -23.84 -12.74
C GLN A 633 -26.02 -23.67 -14.25
N ASP A 634 -25.53 -22.49 -14.68
CA ASP A 634 -25.12 -22.23 -16.07
C ASP A 634 -24.11 -23.24 -16.65
N LEU A 635 -23.29 -23.86 -15.80
CA LEU A 635 -22.30 -24.84 -16.24
C LEU A 635 -22.94 -26.20 -16.49
N GLU A 636 -24.03 -26.53 -15.79
CA GLU A 636 -24.73 -27.81 -15.92
C GLU A 636 -25.52 -27.90 -17.23
N ASP A 637 -25.98 -26.75 -17.75
CA ASP A 637 -26.69 -26.65 -19.04
C ASP A 637 -25.75 -26.68 -20.25
N LEU A 638 -24.44 -26.51 -20.05
CA LEU A 638 -23.45 -26.50 -21.12
C LEU A 638 -22.95 -27.92 -21.44
N PRO A 639 -22.54 -28.19 -22.70
CA PRO A 639 -21.84 -29.42 -23.03
C PRO A 639 -20.62 -29.62 -22.14
N GLU A 640 -20.39 -30.85 -21.65
CA GLU A 640 -19.32 -31.21 -20.70
C GLU A 640 -17.93 -30.68 -21.13
N ALA A 641 -17.65 -30.64 -22.44
CA ALA A 641 -16.40 -30.09 -22.96
C ALA A 641 -16.27 -28.57 -22.70
N ILE A 642 -17.35 -27.81 -22.87
CA ILE A 642 -17.37 -26.36 -22.62
C ILE A 642 -17.34 -26.09 -21.11
N GLN A 643 -18.08 -26.89 -20.33
CA GLN A 643 -18.03 -26.83 -18.86
C GLN A 643 -16.59 -26.99 -18.35
N ARG A 644 -15.89 -28.05 -18.78
CA ARG A 644 -14.48 -28.27 -18.42
C ARG A 644 -13.58 -27.13 -18.87
N ILE A 645 -13.81 -26.54 -20.06
CA ILE A 645 -13.04 -25.37 -20.51
C ILE A 645 -13.27 -24.17 -19.58
N VAL A 646 -14.52 -23.88 -19.19
CA VAL A 646 -14.82 -22.75 -18.30
C VAL A 646 -14.22 -22.98 -16.90
N GLU A 647 -14.28 -24.20 -16.39
CA GLU A 647 -13.68 -24.61 -15.11
C GLU A 647 -12.14 -24.51 -15.17
N ASP A 648 -11.51 -25.05 -16.22
CA ASP A 648 -10.05 -25.07 -16.38
C ASP A 648 -9.46 -23.69 -16.69
N THR A 649 -10.21 -22.83 -17.39
CA THR A 649 -9.74 -21.48 -17.75
C THR A 649 -9.86 -20.49 -16.59
N GLY A 650 -10.78 -20.73 -15.64
CA GLY A 650 -10.87 -19.95 -14.42
C GLY A 650 -11.25 -18.47 -14.62
N PHE A 651 -11.96 -18.12 -15.72
CA PHE A 651 -12.38 -16.75 -16.06
C PHE A 651 -13.70 -16.30 -15.40
N ARG A 652 -14.28 -17.11 -14.51
CA ARG A 652 -15.45 -16.73 -13.71
C ARG A 652 -15.07 -15.87 -12.50
N PRO A 653 -16.02 -15.08 -11.95
CA PRO A 653 -15.81 -14.38 -10.68
C PRO A 653 -15.32 -15.34 -9.58
N ARG A 654 -14.46 -14.85 -8.68
CA ARG A 654 -13.90 -15.66 -7.59
C ARG A 654 -14.96 -15.88 -6.50
N ILE A 655 -15.51 -17.10 -6.45
CA ILE A 655 -16.50 -17.51 -5.46
C ILE A 655 -15.78 -18.06 -4.22
N SER A 656 -16.00 -17.43 -3.07
CA SER A 656 -15.44 -17.84 -1.78
C SER A 656 -16.48 -17.63 -0.66
N PRO A 657 -16.27 -18.09 0.58
CA PRO A 657 -17.27 -17.91 1.64
C PRO A 657 -17.68 -16.45 1.89
N ILE A 658 -16.76 -15.49 1.68
CA ILE A 658 -17.04 -14.05 1.79
C ILE A 658 -17.77 -13.47 0.57
N PHE A 659 -17.74 -14.12 -0.60
CA PHE A 659 -18.35 -13.62 -1.83
C PHE A 659 -19.83 -13.29 -1.64
N PHE A 660 -20.59 -14.19 -1.01
CA PHE A 660 -22.01 -13.98 -0.73
C PHE A 660 -22.24 -12.90 0.34
N LEU A 661 -21.43 -12.89 1.41
CA LEU A 661 -21.53 -11.87 2.46
C LEU A 661 -21.24 -10.46 1.96
N GLN A 662 -20.33 -10.30 0.99
CA GLN A 662 -20.03 -9.01 0.37
C GLN A 662 -21.22 -8.40 -0.38
N GLN A 663 -22.24 -9.19 -0.72
CA GLN A 663 -23.46 -8.66 -1.33
C GLN A 663 -24.37 -7.92 -0.34
N LEU A 664 -24.14 -8.07 0.98
CA LEU A 664 -24.84 -7.31 2.03
C LEU A 664 -24.42 -5.83 2.09
N ARG A 665 -23.37 -5.43 1.36
CA ARG A 665 -22.96 -4.03 1.23
C ARG A 665 -24.05 -3.22 0.55
N SER A 666 -24.31 -2.00 1.02
CA SER A 666 -25.32 -1.08 0.46
C SER A 666 -25.21 -0.87 -1.06
N SER A 667 -23.99 -0.79 -1.59
CA SER A 667 -23.73 -0.62 -3.03
C SER A 667 -24.15 -1.80 -3.91
N ARG A 668 -24.20 -3.02 -3.35
CA ARG A 668 -24.61 -4.25 -4.04
C ARG A 668 -26.04 -4.67 -3.70
N TRP A 669 -26.47 -4.42 -2.47
CA TRP A 669 -27.76 -4.84 -1.94
C TRP A 669 -28.94 -4.37 -2.77
N SER A 670 -28.89 -3.12 -3.25
CA SER A 670 -29.94 -2.51 -4.08
C SER A 670 -30.08 -3.11 -5.48
N GLN A 671 -29.01 -3.74 -6.01
CA GLN A 671 -28.99 -4.35 -7.34
C GLN A 671 -29.43 -5.82 -7.30
N LEU A 672 -29.42 -6.44 -6.11
CA LEU A 672 -29.67 -7.86 -5.93
C LEU A 672 -31.19 -8.18 -5.97
N PRO A 673 -31.64 -9.22 -6.69
CA PRO A 673 -33.03 -9.66 -6.66
C PRO A 673 -33.52 -10.02 -5.26
N SER A 674 -34.80 -9.78 -4.98
CA SER A 674 -35.38 -9.97 -3.63
C SER A 674 -35.24 -11.39 -3.07
N ALA A 675 -35.31 -12.41 -3.94
CA ALA A 675 -35.12 -13.81 -3.56
C ALA A 675 -33.66 -14.12 -3.18
N TRP A 676 -32.69 -13.53 -3.88
CA TRP A 676 -31.27 -13.65 -3.52
C TRP A 676 -30.95 -12.91 -2.24
N GLN A 677 -31.61 -11.78 -1.98
CA GLN A 677 -31.52 -11.08 -0.69
C GLN A 677 -31.92 -11.99 0.47
N ASP A 678 -33.02 -12.75 0.36
CA ASP A 678 -33.43 -13.70 1.41
C ASP A 678 -32.40 -14.82 1.62
N ALA A 679 -31.91 -15.42 0.54
CA ALA A 679 -30.94 -16.51 0.62
C ALA A 679 -29.60 -16.07 1.24
N ILE A 680 -29.14 -14.84 0.93
CA ILE A 680 -27.91 -14.28 1.52
C ILE A 680 -28.12 -13.87 2.98
N ILE A 681 -29.31 -13.36 3.36
CA ILE A 681 -29.65 -13.11 4.76
C ILE A 681 -29.60 -14.41 5.56
N GLU A 682 -30.20 -15.48 5.05
CA GLU A 682 -30.18 -16.80 5.71
C GLU A 682 -28.73 -17.28 5.92
N TYR A 683 -27.89 -17.14 4.89
CA TYR A 683 -26.47 -17.49 5.01
C TYR A 683 -25.74 -16.69 6.10
N GLY A 684 -25.97 -15.36 6.18
CA GLY A 684 -25.41 -14.53 7.25
C GLY A 684 -25.95 -14.90 8.65
N GLN A 685 -27.24 -15.21 8.76
CA GLN A 685 -27.85 -15.65 10.03
C GLN A 685 -27.29 -16.99 10.51
N VAL A 686 -27.07 -17.94 9.61
CA VAL A 686 -26.50 -19.24 10.00
C VAL A 686 -25.00 -19.12 10.35
N ILE A 687 -24.27 -18.18 9.74
CA ILE A 687 -22.90 -17.82 10.15
C ILE A 687 -22.87 -17.25 11.57
N THR A 688 -23.73 -16.26 11.87
CA THR A 688 -23.80 -15.65 13.22
C THR A 688 -24.24 -16.67 14.28
N ALA A 689 -25.19 -17.57 13.95
CA ALA A 689 -25.58 -18.68 14.81
C ALA A 689 -24.41 -19.64 15.08
N LEU A 690 -23.60 -19.98 14.07
CA LEU A 690 -22.40 -20.79 14.26
C LEU A 690 -21.36 -20.09 15.16
N GLN A 691 -21.18 -18.77 15.00
CA GLN A 691 -20.29 -17.98 15.84
C GLN A 691 -20.79 -17.92 17.29
N GLN A 692 -22.09 -17.72 17.51
CA GLN A 692 -22.73 -17.82 18.82
C GLN A 692 -22.52 -19.21 19.45
N ALA A 693 -22.73 -20.29 18.70
CA ALA A 693 -22.50 -21.65 19.18
C ALA A 693 -21.04 -21.88 19.65
N LYS A 694 -20.05 -21.27 18.98
CA LYS A 694 -18.65 -21.27 19.44
C LYS A 694 -18.48 -20.51 20.75
N ARG A 695 -19.07 -19.31 20.88
CA ARG A 695 -19.02 -18.49 22.10
C ARG A 695 -19.70 -19.16 23.29
N LEU A 696 -20.83 -19.83 23.09
CA LEU A 696 -21.51 -20.59 24.16
C LEU A 696 -20.62 -21.66 24.78
N ILE A 697 -19.81 -22.37 23.98
CA ILE A 697 -18.83 -23.33 24.48
C ILE A 697 -17.68 -22.62 25.20
N GLN A 698 -17.22 -21.48 24.66
CA GLN A 698 -16.15 -20.70 25.29
C GLN A 698 -16.54 -20.17 26.67
N PHE A 699 -17.78 -19.70 26.82
CA PHE A 699 -18.32 -19.16 28.07
C PHE A 699 -18.99 -20.22 28.95
N GLN A 700 -18.90 -21.51 28.62
CA GLN A 700 -19.57 -22.57 29.39
C GLN A 700 -19.23 -22.58 30.90
N ASN A 701 -18.04 -22.08 31.25
CA ASN A 701 -17.55 -22.00 32.63
C ASN A 701 -17.72 -20.60 33.26
N ASP A 702 -18.25 -19.63 32.51
CA ASP A 702 -18.56 -18.28 32.97
C ASP A 702 -20.08 -18.04 32.95
N PRO A 703 -20.78 -18.20 34.08
CA PRO A 703 -22.24 -18.13 34.11
C PRO A 703 -22.79 -16.74 33.78
N VAL A 704 -22.02 -15.67 33.95
CA VAL A 704 -22.49 -14.31 33.66
C VAL A 704 -22.47 -14.06 32.16
N ASP A 705 -21.36 -14.36 31.50
CA ASP A 705 -21.23 -14.16 30.06
C ASP A 705 -22.03 -15.20 29.26
N LEU A 706 -22.20 -16.43 29.80
CA LEU A 706 -23.09 -17.42 29.21
C LEU A 706 -24.55 -16.95 29.21
N LEU A 707 -25.03 -16.38 30.32
CA LEU A 707 -26.39 -15.84 30.41
C LEU A 707 -26.59 -14.70 29.39
N ARG A 708 -25.63 -13.78 29.31
CA ARG A 708 -25.67 -12.67 28.34
C ARG A 708 -25.73 -13.16 26.89
N GLU A 709 -24.96 -14.21 26.56
CA GLU A 709 -24.96 -14.80 25.22
C GLU A 709 -26.27 -15.53 24.90
N LEU A 710 -26.90 -16.18 25.88
CA LEU A 710 -28.20 -16.85 25.74
C LEU A 710 -29.39 -15.87 25.66
N GLU A 711 -29.32 -14.74 26.36
CA GLU A 711 -30.31 -13.65 26.26
C GLU A 711 -30.26 -12.95 24.90
N SER A 712 -29.08 -12.95 24.27
CA SER A 712 -28.85 -12.35 22.95
C SER A 712 -29.43 -13.25 21.85
N THR A 713 -30.76 -13.21 21.67
CA THR A 713 -31.46 -14.09 20.72
C THR A 713 -31.27 -13.71 19.24
N GLY A 714 -30.70 -12.54 18.94
CA GLY A 714 -30.32 -12.08 17.59
C GLY A 714 -31.50 -11.88 16.63
N HIS A 715 -31.46 -10.84 15.78
CA HIS A 715 -32.38 -10.67 14.62
C HIS A 715 -33.91 -10.72 14.87
N ARG A 716 -34.38 -10.64 16.13
CA ARG A 716 -35.82 -10.60 16.46
C ARG A 716 -36.37 -9.17 16.49
N ASN A 717 -35.55 -8.24 16.97
CA ASN A 717 -35.96 -6.85 17.22
C ASN A 717 -35.64 -5.90 16.06
N TRP A 718 -34.92 -6.39 15.06
CA TRP A 718 -34.60 -5.66 13.84
C TRP A 718 -34.56 -6.63 12.67
N ASN A 719 -34.84 -6.12 11.46
CA ASN A 719 -34.90 -6.93 10.25
C ASN A 719 -33.59 -6.78 9.44
N PRO A 720 -32.82 -7.87 9.20
CA PRO A 720 -31.63 -7.85 8.35
C PRO A 720 -31.84 -7.29 6.95
N ARG A 721 -33.05 -7.37 6.41
CA ARG A 721 -33.41 -6.79 5.11
C ARG A 721 -33.36 -5.26 5.10
N GLN A 722 -33.66 -4.63 6.23
CA GLN A 722 -33.62 -3.16 6.38
C GLN A 722 -32.22 -2.65 6.70
N HIS A 723 -31.42 -3.46 7.41
CA HIS A 723 -30.05 -3.13 7.79
C HIS A 723 -29.06 -4.26 7.46
N PRO A 724 -28.82 -4.58 6.17
CA PRO A 724 -27.98 -5.72 5.76
C PRO A 724 -26.52 -5.57 6.21
N GLU A 725 -26.02 -4.34 6.26
CA GLU A 725 -24.67 -4.04 6.73
C GLU A 725 -24.48 -4.30 8.24
N TRP A 726 -25.55 -4.29 9.04
CA TRP A 726 -25.47 -4.71 10.44
C TRP A 726 -25.24 -6.21 10.57
N LEU A 727 -25.91 -7.02 9.73
CA LEU A 727 -25.68 -8.46 9.68
C LEU A 727 -24.25 -8.77 9.20
N LEU A 728 -23.75 -8.01 8.22
CA LEU A 728 -22.37 -8.12 7.77
C LEU A 728 -21.36 -7.75 8.87
N LEU A 729 -21.65 -6.69 9.63
CA LEU A 729 -20.86 -6.28 10.79
C LEU A 729 -20.79 -7.38 11.85
N GLU A 730 -21.92 -8.02 12.16
CA GLU A 730 -21.99 -9.17 13.08
C GLU A 730 -21.14 -10.34 12.60
N CYS A 731 -21.31 -10.74 11.33
CA CYS A 731 -20.57 -11.83 10.71
C CYS A 731 -19.06 -11.57 10.73
N GLU A 732 -18.61 -10.36 10.38
CA GLU A 732 -17.20 -10.00 10.35
C GLU A 732 -16.59 -9.89 11.75
N SER A 733 -17.35 -9.32 12.70
CA SER A 733 -16.88 -9.02 14.04
C SER A 733 -17.01 -10.16 15.03
N GLU A 734 -17.70 -11.24 14.64
CA GLU A 734 -18.06 -12.35 15.53
C GLU A 734 -18.82 -11.88 16.78
N ILE A 735 -19.79 -10.98 16.59
CA ILE A 735 -20.68 -10.46 17.65
C ILE A 735 -22.15 -10.60 17.27
N LEU A 736 -23.04 -10.45 18.23
CA LEU A 736 -24.47 -10.22 18.02
C LEU A 736 -24.84 -8.85 18.59
N ILE A 737 -25.61 -8.06 17.83
CA ILE A 737 -26.13 -6.77 18.27
C ILE A 737 -27.26 -7.03 19.24
N ARG A 738 -27.10 -6.52 20.47
CA ARG A 738 -28.08 -6.70 21.55
C ARG A 738 -29.26 -5.74 21.38
N ASP A 739 -30.38 -6.09 21.99
CA ASP A 739 -31.63 -5.33 21.95
C ASP A 739 -31.45 -3.86 22.37
N VAL A 740 -30.79 -3.60 23.50
CA VAL A 740 -30.51 -2.24 23.97
C VAL A 740 -29.63 -1.46 22.99
N GLN A 741 -28.61 -2.11 22.42
CA GLN A 741 -27.69 -1.48 21.46
C GLN A 741 -28.44 -1.10 20.18
N GLN A 742 -29.31 -1.98 19.69
CA GLN A 742 -30.13 -1.73 18.51
C GLN A 742 -31.15 -0.61 18.75
N GLN A 743 -31.86 -0.62 19.88
CA GLN A 743 -32.84 0.42 20.21
C GLN A 743 -32.19 1.81 20.22
N ILE A 744 -31.01 1.92 20.83
CA ILE A 744 -30.28 3.18 20.92
C ILE A 744 -29.72 3.57 19.55
N ALA A 745 -29.16 2.62 18.78
CA ALA A 745 -28.72 2.89 17.41
C ALA A 745 -29.87 3.41 16.55
N GLN A 746 -31.07 2.83 16.66
CA GLN A 746 -32.26 3.29 15.92
C GLN A 746 -32.66 4.71 16.30
N GLN A 747 -32.65 5.04 17.59
CA GLN A 747 -32.91 6.40 18.06
C GLN A 747 -31.80 7.38 17.64
N MET A 748 -30.55 6.94 17.45
CA MET A 748 -29.50 7.81 16.91
C MET A 748 -29.62 8.04 15.40
N ILE A 749 -30.09 7.02 14.65
CA ILE A 749 -30.35 7.12 13.21
C ILE A 749 -31.55 8.01 12.93
N GLN A 750 -32.62 7.84 13.72
CA GLN A 750 -33.87 8.60 13.64
C GLN A 750 -34.16 9.23 15.01
N PRO A 751 -33.55 10.38 15.33
CA PRO A 751 -33.72 11.00 16.63
C PRO A 751 -35.14 11.51 16.87
N PRO A 752 -35.62 11.49 18.13
CA PRO A 752 -36.94 12.00 18.48
C PRO A 752 -37.14 13.43 17.99
N ASP A 753 -38.29 13.70 17.37
CA ASP A 753 -38.64 15.00 16.77
C ASP A 753 -37.63 15.55 15.75
N ASN A 754 -36.73 14.71 15.22
CA ASN A 754 -35.62 15.11 14.37
C ASN A 754 -34.71 16.19 15.00
N LYS A 755 -34.60 16.19 16.33
CA LYS A 755 -33.76 17.11 17.12
C LYS A 755 -32.48 16.44 17.58
N ASN A 756 -31.50 17.24 18.03
CA ASN A 756 -30.31 16.71 18.68
C ASN A 756 -30.70 15.94 19.94
N SER A 757 -30.17 14.73 20.10
CA SER A 757 -30.51 13.83 21.21
C SER A 757 -29.24 13.33 21.90
N VAL A 758 -29.30 13.20 23.23
CA VAL A 758 -28.23 12.62 24.04
C VAL A 758 -28.74 11.28 24.60
N MET A 759 -27.91 10.24 24.50
CA MET A 759 -28.22 8.90 24.97
C MET A 759 -27.28 8.52 26.11
N GLN A 760 -27.80 7.87 27.14
CA GLN A 760 -27.01 7.40 28.28
C GLN A 760 -26.98 5.88 28.31
N LEU A 761 -25.78 5.29 28.34
CA LEU A 761 -25.56 3.88 28.61
C LEU A 761 -24.50 3.68 29.67
N ASN A 762 -24.58 2.54 30.36
CA ASN A 762 -23.54 2.10 31.28
C ASN A 762 -22.22 1.83 30.54
N MET A 763 -21.11 2.06 31.24
CA MET A 763 -19.78 1.75 30.73
C MET A 763 -19.66 0.25 30.44
N GLY A 764 -19.11 -0.09 29.28
CA GLY A 764 -18.92 -1.48 28.85
C GLY A 764 -20.06 -2.09 28.02
N GLU A 765 -21.16 -1.37 27.80
CA GLU A 765 -22.29 -1.85 26.97
C GLU A 765 -22.06 -1.75 25.45
N GLY A 766 -20.84 -1.42 25.01
CA GLY A 766 -20.49 -1.37 23.59
C GLY A 766 -20.93 -0.10 22.86
N LYS A 767 -20.97 1.05 23.56
CA LYS A 767 -21.22 2.39 22.96
C LYS A 767 -20.35 2.63 21.73
N SER A 768 -19.05 2.66 21.94
CA SER A 768 -18.08 2.91 20.86
C SER A 768 -17.91 1.70 19.96
N SER A 769 -17.95 0.46 20.48
CA SER A 769 -17.57 -0.74 19.72
C SER A 769 -18.67 -1.37 18.86
N VAL A 770 -19.95 -1.05 19.13
CA VAL A 770 -21.10 -1.62 18.42
C VAL A 770 -22.02 -0.52 17.90
N ILE A 771 -22.47 0.40 18.76
CA ILE A 771 -23.48 1.41 18.40
C ILE A 771 -22.92 2.40 17.38
N VAL A 772 -21.77 3.02 17.66
CA VAL A 772 -21.15 4.01 16.74
C VAL A 772 -20.90 3.41 15.34
N PRO A 773 -20.26 2.21 15.19
CA PRO A 773 -20.13 1.55 13.89
C PRO A 773 -21.47 1.25 13.20
N SER A 774 -22.47 0.79 13.95
CA SER A 774 -23.78 0.43 13.40
C SER A 774 -24.52 1.66 12.86
N VAL A 775 -24.49 2.76 13.61
CA VAL A 775 -25.06 4.05 13.20
C VAL A 775 -24.31 4.60 11.99
N ALA A 776 -22.98 4.54 12.00
CA ALA A 776 -22.15 5.00 10.88
C ALA A 776 -22.41 4.20 9.59
N ALA A 777 -22.52 2.87 9.69
CA ALA A 777 -22.86 2.00 8.56
C ALA A 777 -24.26 2.30 8.00
N ALA A 778 -25.25 2.51 8.88
CA ALA A 778 -26.62 2.80 8.44
C ALA A 778 -26.78 4.19 7.80
N LEU A 779 -26.04 5.20 8.27
CA LEU A 779 -26.19 6.58 7.81
C LEU A 779 -25.24 6.97 6.68
N GLY A 780 -24.14 6.24 6.46
CA GLY A 780 -23.15 6.54 5.43
C GLY A 780 -23.57 6.10 4.02
N ASP A 781 -24.74 6.51 3.54
CA ASP A 781 -25.30 6.11 2.24
C ASP A 781 -24.72 6.86 1.03
N GLY A 782 -23.74 7.73 1.24
CA GLY A 782 -23.18 8.60 0.21
C GLY A 782 -23.84 9.99 0.11
N SER A 783 -24.97 10.19 0.80
CA SER A 783 -25.71 11.47 0.79
C SER A 783 -25.25 12.45 1.86
N LYS A 784 -24.67 11.94 2.96
CA LYS A 784 -24.23 12.72 4.12
C LYS A 784 -22.87 12.25 4.61
N LEU A 785 -22.04 13.20 5.03
CA LEU A 785 -20.76 12.92 5.68
C LEU A 785 -20.99 12.54 7.15
N ILE A 786 -20.59 11.34 7.55
CA ILE A 786 -20.66 10.92 8.95
C ILE A 786 -19.40 11.40 9.68
N ARG A 787 -19.56 12.27 10.67
CA ARG A 787 -18.46 12.77 11.50
C ARG A 787 -18.55 12.17 12.89
N VAL A 788 -17.53 11.40 13.27
CA VAL A 788 -17.41 10.87 14.63
C VAL A 788 -16.49 11.80 15.42
N ILE A 789 -17.03 12.45 16.45
CA ILE A 789 -16.32 13.39 17.30
C ILE A 789 -15.91 12.67 18.58
N VAL A 790 -14.61 12.70 18.90
CA VAL A 790 -14.03 11.98 20.03
C VAL A 790 -12.98 12.82 20.76
N SER A 791 -12.83 12.55 22.07
CA SER A 791 -11.79 13.17 22.87
C SER A 791 -10.39 12.68 22.47
N LYS A 792 -9.39 13.57 22.62
CA LYS A 792 -8.00 13.30 22.25
C LYS A 792 -7.41 12.03 22.88
N PRO A 793 -7.64 11.70 24.17
CA PRO A 793 -7.12 10.47 24.78
C PRO A 793 -7.64 9.18 24.13
N GLN A 794 -8.89 9.19 23.64
CA GLN A 794 -9.57 8.01 23.09
C GLN A 794 -9.43 7.90 21.56
N ALA A 795 -9.06 8.99 20.88
CA ALA A 795 -9.04 9.06 19.42
C ALA A 795 -8.27 7.94 18.73
N LYS A 796 -7.09 7.55 19.23
CA LYS A 796 -6.29 6.47 18.64
C LYS A 796 -6.99 5.11 18.76
N GLN A 797 -7.56 4.82 19.94
CA GLN A 797 -8.26 3.57 20.19
C GLN A 797 -9.55 3.50 19.36
N LEU A 798 -10.30 4.60 19.29
CA LEU A 798 -11.53 4.66 18.49
C LEU A 798 -11.23 4.53 17.00
N HIS A 799 -10.15 5.16 16.51
CA HIS A 799 -9.71 4.99 15.12
C HIS A 799 -9.42 3.53 14.77
N GLN A 800 -8.63 2.83 15.60
CA GLN A 800 -8.32 1.42 15.39
C GLN A 800 -9.58 0.55 15.41
N MET A 801 -10.49 0.83 16.34
CA MET A 801 -11.76 0.12 16.44
C MET A 801 -12.63 0.36 15.20
N LEU A 802 -12.86 1.61 14.78
CA LEU A 802 -13.65 1.93 13.59
C LEU A 802 -13.03 1.30 12.33
N THR A 803 -11.71 1.37 12.16
CA THR A 803 -11.01 0.74 11.03
C THR A 803 -11.16 -0.78 11.05
N SER A 804 -11.14 -1.41 12.23
CA SER A 804 -11.38 -2.85 12.37
C SER A 804 -12.82 -3.26 12.04
N LYS A 805 -13.80 -2.39 12.30
CA LYS A 805 -15.23 -2.70 12.17
C LYS A 805 -15.82 -2.31 10.82
N LEU A 806 -15.36 -1.21 10.24
CA LEU A 806 -15.94 -0.60 9.04
C LEU A 806 -15.10 -0.82 7.79
N SER A 807 -13.77 -0.89 7.91
CA SER A 807 -12.87 -0.95 6.75
C SER A 807 -12.51 -2.37 6.30
N GLY A 808 -13.21 -3.39 6.83
CA GLY A 808 -13.09 -4.80 6.45
C GLY A 808 -14.06 -5.18 5.33
N LEU A 809 -14.96 -6.12 5.60
CA LEU A 809 -15.98 -6.57 4.66
C LEU A 809 -17.00 -5.48 4.33
N LEU A 810 -17.26 -4.52 5.23
CA LEU A 810 -18.09 -3.35 4.92
C LEU A 810 -17.43 -2.37 3.93
N ASP A 811 -16.09 -2.39 3.82
CA ASP A 811 -15.31 -1.58 2.87
C ASP A 811 -15.59 -0.07 2.93
N ARG A 812 -15.84 0.43 4.16
CA ARG A 812 -16.02 1.85 4.47
C ARG A 812 -14.72 2.42 5.06
N PRO A 813 -14.12 3.44 4.44
CA PRO A 813 -12.86 3.99 4.92
C PRO A 813 -13.08 4.93 6.12
N VAL A 814 -12.09 4.97 7.02
CA VAL A 814 -12.09 5.87 8.18
C VAL A 814 -11.06 6.96 7.96
N TYR A 815 -11.51 8.14 7.54
CA TYR A 815 -10.69 9.30 7.26
C TYR A 815 -10.42 10.07 8.56
N GLN A 816 -9.34 10.84 8.59
CA GLN A 816 -9.02 11.77 9.67
C GLN A 816 -8.79 13.18 9.10
N LEU A 817 -9.17 14.19 9.87
CA LEU A 817 -8.84 15.59 9.58
C LEU A 817 -8.12 16.20 10.79
N PRO A 818 -6.82 15.93 10.98
CA PRO A 818 -6.04 16.46 12.10
C PRO A 818 -5.61 17.90 11.82
N PHE A 819 -6.59 18.79 11.74
CA PHE A 819 -6.33 20.20 11.48
C PHE A 819 -5.76 20.87 12.74
N SER A 820 -4.65 21.60 12.60
CA SER A 820 -4.05 22.41 13.66
C SER A 820 -3.71 23.81 13.16
N ARG A 821 -3.42 24.73 14.08
CA ARG A 821 -2.97 26.10 13.76
C ARG A 821 -1.60 26.14 13.07
N ASP A 822 -0.78 25.10 13.21
CA ASP A 822 0.53 25.03 12.55
C ASP A 822 0.40 24.89 11.02
N VAL A 823 -0.80 24.54 10.55
CA VAL A 823 -1.09 24.43 9.12
C VAL A 823 -1.19 25.82 8.51
N CYS A 824 -0.20 26.20 7.70
CA CYS A 824 -0.29 27.43 6.91
C CYS A 824 -1.35 27.27 5.80
N MET A 825 -2.49 27.93 5.93
CA MET A 825 -3.56 27.77 4.94
C MET A 825 -3.33 28.60 3.67
N ASN A 826 -3.74 28.02 2.55
CA ASN A 826 -3.83 28.67 1.23
C ASN A 826 -5.00 28.05 0.44
N GLU A 827 -5.30 28.60 -0.74
CA GLU A 827 -6.44 28.18 -1.56
C GLU A 827 -6.34 26.70 -1.97
N SER A 828 -5.15 26.24 -2.40
CA SER A 828 -4.96 24.85 -2.84
C SER A 828 -5.12 23.84 -1.71
N ARG A 829 -4.65 24.16 -0.50
CA ARG A 829 -4.83 23.32 0.70
C ARG A 829 -6.29 23.26 1.14
N ALA A 830 -7.02 24.37 1.04
CA ALA A 830 -8.46 24.39 1.33
C ALA A 830 -9.24 23.50 0.34
N GLU A 831 -8.90 23.56 -0.95
CA GLU A 831 -9.49 22.68 -1.98
C GLU A 831 -9.18 21.20 -1.71
N VAL A 832 -7.96 20.87 -1.27
CA VAL A 832 -7.62 19.49 -0.89
C VAL A 832 -8.47 19.00 0.29
N ILE A 833 -8.75 19.84 1.29
CA ILE A 833 -9.66 19.47 2.40
C ILE A 833 -11.08 19.25 1.87
N HIS A 834 -11.58 20.12 1.00
CA HIS A 834 -12.90 19.97 0.39
C HIS A 834 -13.00 18.68 -0.44
N GLN A 835 -11.98 18.36 -1.24
CA GLN A 835 -11.88 17.09 -1.97
C GLN A 835 -11.86 15.89 -1.01
N LEU A 836 -11.06 15.96 0.06
CA LEU A 836 -10.93 14.88 1.05
C LEU A 836 -12.27 14.52 1.70
N ILE A 837 -13.04 15.53 2.13
CA ILE A 837 -14.35 15.31 2.77
C ILE A 837 -15.42 14.88 1.78
N SER A 838 -15.35 15.35 0.53
CA SER A 838 -16.25 14.94 -0.54
C SER A 838 -16.02 13.49 -0.94
N GLU A 839 -14.77 13.07 -1.11
CA GLU A 839 -14.40 11.68 -1.36
C GLU A 839 -14.82 10.78 -0.19
N CYS A 840 -14.60 11.21 1.06
CA CYS A 840 -15.06 10.48 2.24
C CYS A 840 -16.58 10.26 2.21
N MET A 841 -17.36 11.30 1.90
CA MET A 841 -18.81 11.20 1.79
C MET A 841 -19.22 10.23 0.67
N GLN A 842 -18.68 10.38 -0.54
CA GLN A 842 -19.01 9.55 -1.70
C GLN A 842 -18.67 8.06 -1.49
N GLU A 843 -17.57 7.76 -0.79
CA GLU A 843 -17.17 6.39 -0.45
C GLU A 843 -17.98 5.80 0.73
N GLY A 844 -18.97 6.53 1.29
CA GLY A 844 -19.71 6.11 2.49
C GLY A 844 -18.80 6.01 3.73
N GLY A 845 -17.71 6.77 3.74
CA GLY A 845 -16.70 6.75 4.79
C GLY A 845 -17.12 7.48 6.06
N VAL A 846 -16.28 7.34 7.08
CA VAL A 846 -16.41 8.04 8.37
C VAL A 846 -15.27 9.02 8.53
N LEU A 847 -15.57 10.27 8.85
CA LEU A 847 -14.58 11.27 9.20
C LEU A 847 -14.42 11.32 10.73
N LEU A 848 -13.30 10.81 11.24
CA LEU A 848 -12.95 10.88 12.65
C LEU A 848 -12.25 12.20 12.96
N VAL A 849 -12.84 12.99 13.87
CA VAL A 849 -12.37 14.33 14.23
C VAL A 849 -12.33 14.53 15.74
N GLN A 850 -11.51 15.46 16.19
CA GLN A 850 -11.47 15.93 17.56
C GLN A 850 -12.08 17.34 17.62
N PRO A 851 -12.66 17.75 18.76
CA PRO A 851 -13.15 19.12 18.93
C PRO A 851 -12.09 20.18 18.59
N GLU A 852 -10.82 19.95 18.97
CA GLU A 852 -9.69 20.82 18.67
C GLU A 852 -9.51 21.08 17.16
N HIS A 853 -9.75 20.06 16.31
CA HIS A 853 -9.57 20.18 14.87
C HIS A 853 -10.64 21.09 14.25
N LEU A 854 -11.90 20.91 14.66
CA LEU A 854 -13.03 21.69 14.16
C LEU A 854 -12.93 23.16 14.59
N LEU A 855 -12.62 23.40 15.87
CA LEU A 855 -12.46 24.74 16.42
C LEU A 855 -11.25 25.46 15.80
N SER A 856 -10.11 24.77 15.65
CA SER A 856 -8.94 25.36 14.97
C SER A 856 -9.25 25.76 13.53
N PHE A 857 -10.03 24.94 12.81
CA PHE A 857 -10.45 25.24 11.44
C PHE A 857 -11.34 26.48 11.37
N GLN A 858 -12.36 26.56 12.23
CA GLN A 858 -13.26 27.71 12.32
C GLN A 858 -12.53 29.01 12.67
N LEU A 859 -11.60 28.96 13.62
CA LEU A 859 -10.87 30.15 14.05
C LEU A 859 -9.81 30.60 13.05
N MET A 860 -9.26 29.68 12.25
CA MET A 860 -8.36 30.01 11.14
C MET A 860 -9.11 30.67 9.98
N GLU A 861 -10.35 30.26 9.70
CA GLU A 861 -11.22 30.96 8.74
C GLU A 861 -11.41 32.43 9.15
N LEU A 862 -11.78 32.68 10.42
CA LEU A 862 -11.96 34.04 10.94
C LEU A 862 -10.67 34.86 10.92
N GLU A 863 -9.53 34.26 11.27
CA GLU A 863 -8.22 34.91 11.17
C GLU A 863 -7.91 35.30 9.71
N CYS A 864 -8.14 34.41 8.76
CA CYS A 864 -7.95 34.72 7.33
C CYS A 864 -8.84 35.86 6.85
N GLN A 865 -10.06 35.99 7.38
CA GLN A 865 -10.95 37.14 7.10
C GLN A 865 -10.37 38.44 7.65
N LEU A 866 -9.87 38.43 8.90
CA LEU A 866 -9.27 39.61 9.55
C LEU A 866 -7.95 40.05 8.88
N ASP A 867 -7.17 39.09 8.37
CA ASP A 867 -5.90 39.30 7.66
C ASP A 867 -6.07 39.78 6.20
N ASN A 868 -7.31 40.03 5.73
CA ASN A 868 -7.64 40.33 4.33
C ASN A 868 -7.23 39.23 3.31
N LYS A 869 -7.16 37.96 3.74
CA LYS A 869 -6.95 36.79 2.86
C LYS A 869 -8.30 36.24 2.36
N SER A 870 -9.06 37.08 1.67
CA SER A 870 -10.48 36.81 1.34
C SER A 870 -10.72 35.51 0.58
N ASN A 871 -9.90 35.18 -0.41
CA ASN A 871 -10.06 33.95 -1.20
C ASN A 871 -9.90 32.67 -0.35
N VAL A 872 -8.90 32.64 0.54
CA VAL A 872 -8.66 31.49 1.42
C VAL A 872 -9.81 31.35 2.41
N ALA A 873 -10.25 32.47 2.99
CA ALA A 873 -11.39 32.49 3.90
C ALA A 873 -12.69 32.02 3.23
N GLU A 874 -12.95 32.42 1.97
CA GLU A 874 -14.11 31.98 1.20
C GLU A 874 -14.10 30.46 0.99
N LYS A 875 -12.96 29.89 0.59
CA LYS A 875 -12.82 28.42 0.45
C LYS A 875 -12.95 27.66 1.77
N MET A 876 -12.44 28.21 2.87
CA MET A 876 -12.64 27.61 4.19
C MET A 876 -14.10 27.71 4.64
N MET A 877 -14.78 28.82 4.33
CA MET A 877 -16.21 28.99 4.58
C MET A 877 -17.05 27.98 3.79
N GLU A 878 -16.71 27.68 2.53
CA GLU A 878 -17.35 26.61 1.75
C GLU A 878 -17.27 25.26 2.48
N VAL A 879 -16.08 24.89 2.99
CA VAL A 879 -15.87 23.65 3.76
C VAL A 879 -16.68 23.66 5.07
N ARG A 880 -16.71 24.78 5.80
CA ARG A 880 -17.51 24.89 7.03
C ARG A 880 -19.00 24.75 6.73
N LYS A 881 -19.49 25.43 5.69
CA LYS A 881 -20.88 25.32 5.25
C LYS A 881 -21.24 23.90 4.86
N PHE A 882 -20.33 23.19 4.19
CA PHE A 882 -20.49 21.76 3.87
C PHE A 882 -20.67 20.92 5.14
N PHE A 883 -19.88 21.16 6.19
CA PHE A 883 -20.08 20.50 7.48
C PHE A 883 -21.47 20.80 8.06
N ASP A 884 -21.95 22.03 8.00
CA ASP A 884 -23.24 22.40 8.60
C ASP A 884 -24.43 21.82 7.82
N THR A 885 -24.36 21.71 6.49
CA THR A 885 -25.51 21.32 5.65
C THR A 885 -25.53 19.85 5.27
N SER A 886 -24.36 19.21 5.17
CA SER A 886 -24.19 17.91 4.51
C SER A 886 -23.58 16.84 5.42
N SER A 887 -23.54 17.07 6.74
CA SER A 887 -22.97 16.10 7.70
C SER A 887 -23.97 15.62 8.75
N ARG A 888 -23.65 14.48 9.36
CA ARG A 888 -24.26 14.00 10.60
C ARG A 888 -23.18 13.73 11.63
N ASP A 889 -23.32 14.38 12.79
CA ASP A 889 -22.37 14.27 13.89
C ASP A 889 -22.80 13.19 14.87
N VAL A 890 -21.86 12.30 15.21
CA VAL A 890 -21.98 11.29 16.26
C VAL A 890 -20.89 11.58 17.28
N VAL A 891 -21.27 11.99 18.50
CA VAL A 891 -20.33 12.37 19.55
C VAL A 891 -20.22 11.24 20.56
N ASP A 892 -19.02 10.67 20.70
CA ASP A 892 -18.74 9.66 21.72
C ASP A 892 -18.21 10.34 22.99
N GLU A 893 -18.71 9.95 24.17
CA GLU A 893 -18.44 10.62 25.45
C GLU A 893 -18.70 12.14 25.42
N SER A 894 -19.97 12.50 25.18
CA SER A 894 -20.42 13.90 25.03
C SER A 894 -20.17 14.77 26.26
N ASP A 895 -20.12 14.18 27.46
CA ASP A 895 -19.81 14.86 28.72
C ASP A 895 -18.35 15.37 28.76
N GLU A 896 -17.41 14.60 28.23
CA GLU A 896 -16.01 15.03 28.08
C GLU A 896 -15.87 16.07 26.96
N ASN A 897 -16.46 15.82 25.78
CA ASN A 897 -16.28 16.67 24.60
C ASN A 897 -16.97 18.04 24.73
N PHE A 898 -18.08 18.15 25.46
CA PHE A 898 -18.79 19.42 25.69
C PHE A 898 -18.45 20.06 27.04
N SER A 899 -17.43 19.58 27.74
CA SER A 899 -17.00 20.17 29.00
C SER A 899 -16.43 21.57 28.78
N VAL A 900 -17.01 22.55 29.50
CA VAL A 900 -16.56 23.97 29.52
C VAL A 900 -15.11 24.17 29.95
N LYS A 901 -14.43 23.13 30.45
CA LYS A 901 -12.99 23.16 30.79
C LYS A 901 -12.10 23.15 29.56
N PHE A 902 -12.61 22.74 28.40
CA PHE A 902 -11.90 22.68 27.12
C PHE A 902 -12.26 23.89 26.25
N GLU A 903 -11.88 25.08 26.71
CA GLU A 903 -11.98 26.29 25.90
C GLU A 903 -10.62 26.55 25.23
N LEU A 904 -10.61 26.66 23.90
CA LEU A 904 -9.42 26.98 23.13
C LEU A 904 -9.35 28.49 22.90
N ILE A 905 -8.53 29.17 23.69
CA ILE A 905 -8.25 30.60 23.54
C ILE A 905 -6.92 30.74 22.79
N TYR A 906 -6.94 31.43 21.65
CA TYR A 906 -5.75 31.71 20.86
C TYR A 906 -5.45 33.20 20.87
N THR A 907 -4.20 33.55 21.09
CA THR A 907 -3.71 34.92 20.96
C THR A 907 -3.56 35.27 19.48
N VAL A 908 -3.91 36.51 19.11
CA VAL A 908 -3.78 37.05 17.75
C VAL A 908 -2.85 38.25 17.80
N GLY A 909 -1.93 38.37 16.82
CA GLY A 909 -0.99 39.47 16.71
C GLY A 909 0.41 39.20 17.29
N GLN A 910 1.24 40.24 17.34
CA GLN A 910 2.61 40.14 17.88
C GLN A 910 2.61 40.05 19.40
N GLN A 911 3.59 39.33 19.96
CA GLN A 911 3.81 39.26 21.41
C GLN A 911 4.06 40.67 21.96
N ARG A 912 3.30 41.06 22.99
CA ARG A 912 3.43 42.34 23.70
C ARG A 912 3.53 42.09 25.20
N PRO A 913 4.11 43.02 25.98
CA PRO A 913 4.01 42.97 27.44
C PRO A 913 2.55 42.90 27.89
N ILE A 914 2.29 42.22 29.00
CA ILE A 914 0.97 42.26 29.62
C ILE A 914 0.65 43.68 30.09
N ASP A 915 -0.62 44.08 30.00
CA ASP A 915 -1.08 45.38 30.43
C ASP A 915 -0.69 45.67 31.90
N HIS A 916 -0.25 46.90 32.16
CA HIS A 916 0.29 47.36 33.46
C HIS A 916 1.56 46.64 33.95
N SER A 917 2.33 45.96 33.08
CA SER A 917 3.65 45.42 33.42
C SER A 917 4.71 46.53 33.50
N PRO A 918 5.66 46.51 34.47
CA PRO A 918 5.93 45.47 35.46
C PRO A 918 5.13 45.59 36.76
N ASP A 919 4.42 46.70 36.99
CA ASP A 919 3.77 47.00 38.27
C ASP A 919 2.67 46.00 38.64
N ARG A 920 2.00 45.41 37.65
CA ARG A 920 1.04 44.30 37.84
C ARG A 920 1.67 43.11 38.57
N TRP A 921 2.90 42.74 38.20
CA TRP A 921 3.63 41.65 38.87
C TRP A 921 4.04 42.05 40.28
N ARG A 922 4.57 43.26 40.47
CA ARG A 922 5.00 43.77 41.78
C ARG A 922 3.84 43.86 42.77
N ALA A 923 2.72 44.44 42.36
CA ALA A 923 1.51 44.55 43.18
C ALA A 923 1.00 43.17 43.61
N ILE A 924 0.96 42.19 42.71
CA ILE A 924 0.56 40.82 43.05
C ILE A 924 1.54 40.20 44.07
N GLN A 925 2.85 40.38 43.90
CA GLN A 925 3.86 39.85 44.83
C GLN A 925 3.73 40.46 46.24
N GLU A 926 3.52 41.77 46.33
CA GLU A 926 3.28 42.47 47.61
C GLU A 926 2.01 41.95 48.30
N ILE A 927 0.91 41.80 47.55
CA ILE A 927 -0.35 41.24 48.06
C ILE A 927 -0.16 39.81 48.55
N LEU A 928 0.60 38.97 47.84
CA LEU A 928 0.88 37.60 48.27
C LEU A 928 1.69 37.56 49.57
N GLY A 929 2.61 38.51 49.77
CA GLY A 929 3.31 38.69 51.04
C GLY A 929 2.35 39.01 52.19
N LEU A 930 1.40 39.93 51.97
CA LEU A 930 0.36 40.27 52.96
C LEU A 930 -0.56 39.08 53.24
N VAL A 931 -0.97 38.33 52.22
CA VAL A 931 -1.76 37.11 52.40
C VAL A 931 -1.01 36.11 53.26
N ALA A 932 0.28 35.89 53.03
CA ALA A 932 1.09 34.95 53.84
C ALA A 932 1.16 35.39 55.31
N ARG A 933 1.35 36.70 55.56
CA ARG A 933 1.37 37.31 56.90
C ARG A 933 0.04 37.15 57.64
N PHE A 934 -1.06 37.63 57.05
CA PHE A 934 -2.37 37.59 57.72
C PHE A 934 -2.93 36.17 57.81
N SER A 935 -2.52 35.26 56.93
CA SER A 935 -2.82 33.83 57.07
C SER A 935 -2.20 33.22 58.33
N ALA A 936 -0.97 33.61 58.68
CA ALA A 936 -0.32 33.17 59.93
C ALA A 936 -1.11 33.59 61.17
N GLU A 937 -1.63 34.83 61.15
CA GLU A 937 -2.49 35.35 62.22
C GLU A 937 -3.82 34.59 62.28
N VAL A 938 -4.51 34.45 61.13
CA VAL A 938 -5.82 33.79 61.04
C VAL A 938 -5.74 32.31 61.41
N LYS A 939 -4.63 31.62 61.12
CA LYS A 939 -4.43 30.22 61.54
C LYS A 939 -4.58 30.03 63.06
N ARG A 940 -4.18 31.03 63.85
CA ARG A 940 -4.29 31.00 65.33
C ARG A 940 -5.74 31.08 65.80
N TYR A 941 -6.58 31.83 65.09
CA TYR A 941 -7.99 32.05 65.44
C TYR A 941 -8.94 31.02 64.81
N LEU A 942 -8.66 30.56 63.60
CA LEU A 942 -9.49 29.64 62.81
C LEU A 942 -8.69 28.43 62.30
N PRO A 943 -8.20 27.55 63.20
CA PRO A 943 -7.27 26.48 62.82
C PRO A 943 -7.86 25.43 61.87
N GLN A 944 -9.19 25.26 61.85
CA GLN A 944 -9.89 24.30 60.99
C GLN A 944 -10.26 24.88 59.61
N SER A 945 -10.23 26.20 59.45
CA SER A 945 -10.67 26.89 58.24
C SER A 945 -9.52 27.18 57.27
N LEU A 946 -8.27 26.93 57.71
CA LEU A 946 -7.05 27.19 56.94
C LEU A 946 -6.07 26.03 57.09
N ASP A 947 -5.54 25.53 55.98
CA ASP A 947 -4.36 24.66 55.95
C ASP A 947 -3.12 25.56 55.71
N TYR A 948 -2.21 25.57 56.68
CA TYR A 948 -1.07 26.48 56.74
C TYR A 948 0.17 25.65 57.12
N ASP A 949 1.13 25.55 56.21
CA ASP A 949 2.37 24.77 56.35
C ASP A 949 3.58 25.71 56.42
N ASP A 950 4.08 25.91 57.64
CA ASP A 950 5.23 26.75 58.00
C ASP A 950 6.43 25.94 58.53
N ARG A 951 6.45 24.63 58.30
CA ARG A 951 7.43 23.70 58.91
C ARG A 951 8.90 23.91 58.49
N ARG A 952 9.19 24.85 57.59
CA ARG A 952 10.55 25.13 57.10
C ARG A 952 10.82 26.62 57.20
N ASP A 953 11.76 26.98 58.07
CA ASP A 953 12.23 28.35 58.21
C ASP A 953 12.84 28.87 56.90
N GLY A 954 12.60 30.15 56.58
CA GLY A 954 13.10 30.80 55.37
C GLY A 954 12.29 30.52 54.08
N ARG A 955 11.21 29.73 54.14
CA ARG A 955 10.31 29.47 53.00
C ARG A 955 8.98 30.19 53.18
N VAL A 956 8.40 30.67 52.07
CA VAL A 956 7.02 31.18 52.06
C VAL A 956 6.06 30.05 52.48
N PRO A 957 5.20 30.26 53.51
CA PRO A 957 4.31 29.24 54.03
C PRO A 957 3.29 28.83 52.95
N LYS A 958 2.96 27.54 52.87
CA LYS A 958 1.87 27.12 51.98
C LYS A 958 0.55 27.42 52.64
N VAL A 959 -0.32 28.10 51.92
CA VAL A 959 -1.63 28.51 52.41
C VAL A 959 -2.69 27.86 51.54
N ARG A 960 -3.71 27.26 52.17
CA ARG A 960 -4.93 26.81 51.50
C ARG A 960 -6.13 27.13 52.38
N ILE A 961 -7.11 27.83 51.80
CA ILE A 961 -8.35 28.21 52.48
C ILE A 961 -9.34 27.06 52.34
N LEU A 962 -9.89 26.58 53.46
CA LEU A 962 -10.80 25.43 53.47
C LEU A 962 -12.27 25.85 53.65
N ARG A 963 -12.51 27.01 54.27
CA ARG A 963 -13.86 27.50 54.60
C ARG A 963 -13.99 29.02 54.31
N PRO A 964 -15.20 29.50 53.96
CA PRO A 964 -15.43 30.92 53.59
C PRO A 964 -15.19 31.94 54.73
N ASP A 965 -15.23 31.51 55.98
CA ASP A 965 -14.96 32.35 57.16
C ASP A 965 -13.51 32.85 57.19
N ALA A 966 -12.53 31.96 56.94
CA ALA A 966 -11.13 32.34 56.84
C ALA A 966 -10.86 33.22 55.62
N GLU A 967 -11.50 32.93 54.49
CA GLU A 967 -11.40 33.72 53.26
C GLU A 967 -11.74 35.19 53.50
N LYS A 968 -12.93 35.43 54.07
CA LYS A 968 -13.43 36.78 54.34
C LYS A 968 -12.50 37.55 55.27
N VAL A 969 -12.01 36.91 56.33
CA VAL A 969 -11.14 37.57 57.32
C VAL A 969 -9.77 37.91 56.75
N ILE A 970 -9.15 37.00 55.99
CA ILE A 970 -7.82 37.24 55.40
C ILE A 970 -7.89 38.39 54.39
N PHE A 971 -8.82 38.31 53.43
CA PHE A 971 -8.89 39.28 52.36
C PHE A 971 -9.39 40.66 52.81
N ASP A 972 -10.31 40.74 53.78
CA ASP A 972 -10.73 42.02 54.38
C ASP A 972 -9.58 42.71 55.12
N ARG A 973 -8.74 41.95 55.84
CA ARG A 973 -7.54 42.48 56.50
C ARG A 973 -6.49 42.97 55.51
N VAL A 974 -6.23 42.20 54.45
CA VAL A 974 -5.29 42.60 53.40
C VAL A 974 -5.77 43.89 52.72
N ALA A 975 -7.04 43.94 52.30
CA ALA A 975 -7.60 45.12 51.63
C ALA A 975 -7.64 46.35 52.55
N THR A 976 -7.96 46.16 53.84
CA THR A 976 -7.92 47.25 54.83
C THR A 976 -6.50 47.77 55.03
N PHE A 977 -5.52 46.88 55.20
CA PHE A 977 -4.12 47.26 55.34
C PHE A 977 -3.62 48.07 54.13
N ILE A 978 -3.88 47.60 52.90
CA ILE A 978 -3.53 48.32 51.67
C ILE A 978 -4.15 49.72 51.64
N CYS A 979 -5.41 49.86 52.03
CA CYS A 979 -6.09 51.16 52.05
C CYS A 979 -5.57 52.10 53.15
N GLU A 980 -4.99 51.57 54.23
CA GLU A 980 -4.41 52.35 55.33
C GLU A 980 -2.96 52.74 55.10
N THR A 981 -2.13 51.84 54.57
CA THR A 981 -0.68 52.04 54.40
C THR A 981 -0.25 52.40 52.99
N GLY A 982 -1.08 52.12 51.99
CA GLY A 982 -0.68 52.20 50.58
C GLY A 982 0.17 51.01 50.14
N MET A 983 0.52 51.01 48.86
CA MET A 983 1.48 50.09 48.21
C MET A 983 2.36 50.89 47.25
N ASP A 984 3.41 50.27 46.72
CA ASP A 984 4.21 50.89 45.66
C ASP A 984 3.34 51.21 44.43
N GLY A 985 3.50 52.42 43.87
CA GLY A 985 2.63 52.93 42.81
C GLY A 985 1.16 53.19 43.20
N PHE A 986 0.76 53.00 44.47
CA PHE A 986 -0.62 53.14 44.95
C PHE A 986 -0.74 53.94 46.27
N PRO A 987 -0.67 55.29 46.21
CA PRO A 987 -0.60 56.16 47.39
C PRO A 987 -1.97 56.45 48.04
N ILE A 988 -2.81 55.43 48.22
CA ILE A 988 -4.16 55.56 48.79
C ILE A 988 -4.16 56.03 50.26
N ALA A 989 -3.07 55.78 50.99
CA ALA A 989 -2.93 56.17 52.40
C ALA A 989 -3.08 57.68 52.64
N HIS A 990 -2.65 58.50 51.66
CA HIS A 990 -2.71 59.97 51.72
C HIS A 990 -4.09 60.54 51.40
N GLN A 991 -5.04 59.72 50.97
CA GLN A 991 -6.39 60.17 50.61
C GLN A 991 -7.30 60.33 51.83
N HIS A 992 -8.32 61.16 51.71
CA HIS A 992 -9.31 61.37 52.78
C HIS A 992 -10.02 60.04 53.13
N PRO A 993 -10.37 59.77 54.41
CA PRO A 993 -11.03 58.53 54.83
C PRO A 993 -12.27 58.15 54.03
N THR A 994 -13.01 59.12 53.50
CA THR A 994 -14.17 58.88 52.62
C THR A 994 -13.78 58.19 51.32
N VAL A 995 -12.70 58.65 50.66
CA VAL A 995 -12.18 58.05 49.42
C VAL A 995 -11.56 56.68 49.71
N ARG A 996 -10.80 56.54 50.81
CA ARG A 996 -10.23 55.24 51.21
C ARG A 996 -11.30 54.17 51.47
N ASN A 997 -12.37 54.56 52.17
CA ASN A 997 -13.50 53.66 52.43
C ASN A 997 -14.28 53.32 51.14
N ALA A 998 -14.46 54.29 50.24
CA ALA A 998 -15.09 54.06 48.94
C ALA A 998 -14.27 53.07 48.09
N VAL A 999 -12.95 53.28 47.98
CA VAL A 999 -12.02 52.39 47.26
C VAL A 999 -11.97 51.01 47.90
N ARG A 1000 -11.90 50.90 49.24
CA ARG A 1000 -11.92 49.60 49.92
C ARG A 1000 -13.18 48.80 49.58
N ARG A 1001 -14.35 49.42 49.62
CA ARG A 1001 -15.61 48.78 49.22
C ARG A 1001 -15.59 48.41 47.74
N TYR A 1002 -15.10 49.32 46.90
CA TYR A 1002 -14.97 49.10 45.46
C TYR A 1002 -14.05 47.93 45.10
N ILE A 1003 -12.98 47.65 45.84
CA ILE A 1003 -12.11 46.50 45.52
C ILE A 1003 -12.59 45.19 46.17
N THR A 1004 -13.41 45.24 47.23
CA THR A 1004 -13.81 44.03 48.00
C THR A 1004 -15.23 43.53 47.71
N GLN A 1005 -16.16 44.40 47.27
CA GLN A 1005 -17.56 44.03 47.01
C GLN A 1005 -17.81 43.79 45.51
N TRP A 1006 -18.38 42.63 45.20
CA TRP A 1006 -18.79 42.26 43.83
C TRP A 1006 -19.92 43.17 43.34
N ASP A 1007 -21.05 43.17 44.04
CA ASP A 1007 -22.23 44.00 43.74
C ASP A 1007 -22.09 45.40 44.35
N MET A 1008 -22.01 46.41 43.48
CA MET A 1008 -21.87 47.82 43.85
C MET A 1008 -23.00 48.64 43.23
N SER A 1009 -23.55 49.62 43.97
CA SER A 1009 -24.53 50.55 43.40
C SER A 1009 -23.87 51.62 42.54
N GLY A 1010 -24.59 52.17 41.55
CA GLY A 1010 -24.05 53.21 40.66
C GLY A 1010 -23.48 54.44 41.40
N LYS A 1011 -24.08 54.82 42.53
CA LYS A 1011 -23.57 55.91 43.39
C LYS A 1011 -22.23 55.59 44.03
N GLU A 1012 -21.99 54.33 44.38
CA GLU A 1012 -20.74 53.89 45.02
C GLU A 1012 -19.61 53.71 44.00
N ILE A 1013 -19.95 53.34 42.76
CA ILE A 1013 -19.01 53.33 41.63
C ILE A 1013 -18.59 54.77 41.30
N GLU A 1014 -19.55 55.68 41.14
CA GLU A 1014 -19.27 57.09 40.87
C GLU A 1014 -18.42 57.75 41.97
N ALA A 1015 -18.59 57.34 43.24
CA ALA A 1015 -17.81 57.87 44.36
C ALA A 1015 -16.29 57.55 44.24
N VAL A 1016 -15.92 56.53 43.47
CA VAL A 1016 -14.53 56.19 43.17
C VAL A 1016 -14.11 56.74 41.81
N GLU A 1017 -14.88 56.48 40.75
CA GLU A 1017 -14.51 56.84 39.38
C GLU A 1017 -14.51 58.36 39.09
N LYS A 1018 -15.31 59.14 39.83
CA LYS A 1018 -15.29 60.61 39.76
C LYS A 1018 -14.39 61.25 40.83
N SER A 1019 -13.72 60.44 41.66
CA SER A 1019 -12.80 60.97 42.67
C SER A 1019 -11.48 61.43 42.02
N PRO A 1020 -10.75 62.38 42.64
CA PRO A 1020 -9.41 62.77 42.17
C PRO A 1020 -8.40 61.62 42.15
N PHE A 1021 -8.71 60.49 42.79
CA PHE A 1021 -7.86 59.31 42.86
C PHE A 1021 -8.08 58.34 41.69
N TRP A 1022 -9.03 58.60 40.78
CA TRP A 1022 -9.25 57.80 39.57
C TRP A 1022 -8.63 58.48 38.34
N HIS A 1023 -7.35 58.22 38.10
CA HIS A 1023 -6.60 58.76 36.97
C HIS A 1023 -5.58 57.75 36.44
N GLU A 1024 -4.86 58.11 35.38
CA GLU A 1024 -4.01 57.18 34.61
C GLU A 1024 -3.00 56.38 35.45
N SER A 1025 -2.45 56.93 36.53
CA SER A 1025 -1.45 56.21 37.35
C SER A 1025 -2.04 55.29 38.42
N THR A 1026 -3.34 55.43 38.75
CA THR A 1026 -4.00 54.68 39.83
C THR A 1026 -5.06 53.72 39.32
N ILE A 1027 -5.68 54.00 38.16
CA ILE A 1027 -6.79 53.22 37.61
C ILE A 1027 -6.45 51.72 37.48
N ASN A 1028 -5.29 51.41 36.92
CA ASN A 1028 -4.85 50.02 36.71
C ASN A 1028 -4.64 49.28 38.04
N HIS A 1029 -4.15 49.96 39.07
CA HIS A 1029 -4.01 49.39 40.42
C HIS A 1029 -5.38 49.11 41.06
N VAL A 1030 -6.33 50.06 40.96
CA VAL A 1030 -7.69 49.86 41.50
C VAL A 1030 -8.40 48.70 40.80
N LEU A 1031 -8.30 48.62 39.47
CA LEU A 1031 -8.90 47.55 38.68
C LEU A 1031 -8.25 46.19 38.98
N LEU A 1032 -6.92 46.12 39.08
CA LEU A 1032 -6.20 44.91 39.47
C LEU A 1032 -6.65 44.42 40.86
N LEU A 1033 -6.73 45.32 41.85
CA LEU A 1033 -7.19 45.00 43.20
C LEU A 1033 -8.64 44.52 43.22
N ARG A 1034 -9.54 45.16 42.46
CA ARG A 1034 -10.93 44.71 42.31
C ARG A 1034 -11.02 43.33 41.66
N GLY A 1035 -10.15 43.02 40.69
CA GLY A 1035 -10.02 41.67 40.11
C GLY A 1035 -9.57 40.64 41.15
N LEU A 1036 -8.52 40.96 41.91
CA LEU A 1036 -7.94 40.06 42.90
C LEU A 1036 -8.89 39.73 44.07
N PHE A 1037 -9.61 40.74 44.58
CA PHE A 1037 -10.49 40.61 45.73
C PHE A 1037 -11.96 40.37 45.34
N ALA A 1038 -12.67 41.40 44.84
CA ALA A 1038 -14.10 41.31 44.55
C ALA A 1038 -14.44 40.27 43.48
N SER A 1039 -13.61 40.14 42.45
CA SER A 1039 -13.83 39.16 41.37
C SER A 1039 -13.31 37.76 41.71
N GLY A 1040 -12.82 37.56 42.93
CA GLY A 1040 -12.55 36.24 43.50
C GLY A 1040 -11.31 35.52 42.98
N ILE A 1041 -10.35 36.20 42.32
CA ILE A 1041 -9.14 35.54 41.80
C ILE A 1041 -8.31 34.94 42.94
N LEU A 1042 -8.07 35.69 44.03
CA LEU A 1042 -7.34 35.17 45.19
C LEU A 1042 -8.10 34.04 45.88
N SER A 1043 -9.43 34.17 46.01
CA SER A 1043 -10.30 33.12 46.54
C SER A 1043 -10.17 31.82 45.75
N PHE A 1044 -10.31 31.92 44.42
CA PHE A 1044 -10.16 30.80 43.50
C PHE A 1044 -8.81 30.11 43.64
N VAL A 1045 -7.72 30.88 43.66
CA VAL A 1045 -6.37 30.32 43.76
C VAL A 1045 -6.14 29.63 45.12
N PHE A 1046 -6.46 30.28 46.24
CA PHE A 1046 -6.15 29.75 47.57
C PHE A 1046 -7.15 28.71 48.08
N ALA A 1047 -8.41 28.74 47.64
CA ALA A 1047 -9.42 27.77 48.06
C ALA A 1047 -9.51 26.56 47.11
N GLN A 1048 -9.52 26.80 45.80
CA GLN A 1048 -9.80 25.74 44.82
C GLN A 1048 -8.55 25.09 44.24
N LYS A 1049 -7.44 25.82 44.08
CA LYS A 1049 -6.21 25.27 43.49
C LYS A 1049 -5.28 24.67 44.53
N ARG A 1050 -4.66 23.54 44.16
CA ARG A 1050 -3.66 22.85 44.97
C ARG A 1050 -2.36 22.74 44.19
N TRP A 1051 -1.29 23.28 44.75
CA TRP A 1051 0.05 23.18 44.17
C TRP A 1051 0.46 21.71 44.00
N ARG A 1052 1.09 21.39 42.87
CA ARG A 1052 1.46 20.04 42.41
C ARG A 1052 0.30 19.08 42.12
N VAL A 1053 -0.96 19.49 42.28
CA VAL A 1053 -2.14 18.67 41.94
C VAL A 1053 -2.97 19.31 40.85
N ASN A 1054 -3.20 20.63 40.95
CA ASN A 1054 -3.93 21.40 39.95
C ASN A 1054 -3.02 22.32 39.13
N TYR A 1055 -1.83 22.65 39.62
CA TYR A 1055 -0.88 23.52 38.92
C TYR A 1055 0.57 23.30 39.35
N GLY A 1056 1.51 23.69 38.50
CA GLY A 1056 2.96 23.67 38.75
C GLY A 1056 3.76 23.98 37.48
N LEU A 1057 5.08 23.77 37.49
CA LEU A 1057 5.93 23.91 36.29
C LEU A 1057 5.87 22.62 35.45
N ASP A 1058 6.11 22.75 34.14
CA ASP A 1058 6.31 21.63 33.23
C ASP A 1058 7.78 21.57 32.75
N PRO A 1059 8.61 20.70 33.33
CA PRO A 1059 10.02 20.58 32.97
C PRO A 1059 10.24 19.88 31.61
N ASN A 1060 9.23 19.22 31.04
CA ASN A 1060 9.36 18.40 29.83
C ASN A 1060 8.92 19.13 28.54
N LYS A 1061 8.51 20.40 28.62
CA LYS A 1061 8.04 21.19 27.48
C LYS A 1061 9.25 21.66 26.63
N GLU A 1062 9.26 21.37 25.32
CA GLU A 1062 10.35 21.74 24.37
C GLU A 1062 10.73 23.24 24.41
N LYS A 1063 9.75 24.10 24.74
CA LYS A 1063 9.96 25.49 25.14
C LYS A 1063 9.37 25.66 26.54
N THR A 1064 10.23 25.67 27.56
CA THR A 1064 9.81 25.87 28.96
C THR A 1064 9.31 27.29 29.15
N THR A 1065 8.01 27.50 28.97
CA THR A 1065 7.33 28.67 29.53
C THR A 1065 7.50 28.57 31.04
N LYS A 1066 8.36 29.41 31.65
CA LYS A 1066 8.65 29.48 33.10
C LYS A 1066 7.41 29.92 33.94
N LEU A 1067 6.22 29.54 33.50
CA LEU A 1067 4.90 29.89 34.01
C LEU A 1067 4.23 28.64 34.59
N ALA A 1068 3.34 28.85 35.57
CA ALA A 1068 2.53 27.77 36.10
C ALA A 1068 1.52 27.28 35.05
N VAL A 1069 1.49 25.96 34.84
CA VAL A 1069 0.55 25.27 33.95
C VAL A 1069 -0.45 24.41 34.73
N PRO A 1070 -1.64 24.11 34.18
CA PRO A 1070 -2.61 23.23 34.81
C PRO A 1070 -2.11 21.78 34.90
N PHE A 1071 -2.40 21.07 35.99
CA PHE A 1071 -2.08 19.66 36.18
C PHE A 1071 -3.34 18.78 36.05
N ARG A 1072 -3.21 17.65 35.35
CA ARG A 1072 -4.26 16.63 35.22
C ARG A 1072 -4.33 15.76 36.48
N ALA A 1073 -3.17 15.49 37.06
CA ALA A 1073 -3.02 14.68 38.25
C ALA A 1073 -1.80 15.19 39.05
N LYS A 1074 -1.57 14.60 40.22
CA LYS A 1074 -0.41 14.95 41.03
C LYS A 1074 0.88 14.81 40.21
N ASP A 1075 1.67 15.88 40.16
CA ASP A 1075 2.95 15.96 39.44
C ASP A 1075 2.88 15.65 37.95
N ASN A 1076 1.69 15.75 37.35
CA ASN A 1076 1.47 15.45 35.95
C ASN A 1076 0.85 16.67 35.24
N PRO A 1077 1.68 17.53 34.61
CA PRO A 1077 1.20 18.70 33.87
C PRO A 1077 0.29 18.27 32.71
N THR A 1078 -0.69 19.11 32.40
CA THR A 1078 -1.60 18.89 31.27
C THR A 1078 -0.89 19.34 29.99
N PRO A 1079 -0.69 18.45 29.00
CA PRO A 1079 0.07 18.80 27.80
C PRO A 1079 -0.59 19.94 27.03
N ARG A 1080 0.19 20.98 26.70
CA ARG A 1080 -0.25 22.15 25.89
C ARG A 1080 -1.38 23.01 26.50
N SER A 1081 -1.77 22.80 27.75
CA SER A 1081 -2.78 23.64 28.42
C SER A 1081 -2.12 24.78 29.21
N GLU A 1082 -2.76 25.94 29.20
CA GLU A 1082 -2.38 27.13 29.96
C GLU A 1082 -3.62 27.69 30.65
N PHE A 1083 -3.45 28.46 31.73
CA PHE A 1083 -4.60 29.15 32.34
C PHE A 1083 -4.99 30.33 31.46
N SER A 1084 -6.30 30.49 31.21
CA SER A 1084 -6.85 31.55 30.35
C SER A 1084 -6.71 32.94 30.95
N HIS A 1085 -6.87 33.08 32.26
CA HIS A 1085 -6.85 34.38 32.93
C HIS A 1085 -5.42 34.78 33.34
N PRO A 1086 -4.91 35.94 32.90
CA PRO A 1086 -3.52 36.33 33.14
C PRO A 1086 -3.16 36.46 34.62
N ASP A 1087 -4.02 37.09 35.43
CA ASP A 1087 -3.74 37.26 36.86
C ASP A 1087 -3.72 35.91 37.61
N VAL A 1088 -4.50 34.92 37.18
CA VAL A 1088 -4.42 33.55 37.72
C VAL A 1088 -3.07 32.94 37.36
N VAL A 1089 -2.60 33.10 36.12
CA VAL A 1089 -1.27 32.64 35.70
C VAL A 1089 -0.18 33.28 36.56
N ILE A 1090 -0.21 34.60 36.74
CA ILE A 1090 0.79 35.34 37.53
C ILE A 1090 0.81 34.84 38.97
N VAL A 1091 -0.36 34.83 39.64
CA VAL A 1091 -0.46 34.39 41.04
C VAL A 1091 0.02 32.95 41.20
N LEU A 1092 -0.45 32.03 40.36
CA LEU A 1092 -0.05 30.62 40.44
C LEU A 1092 1.43 30.42 40.11
N THR A 1093 2.00 31.23 39.22
CA THR A 1093 3.44 31.22 38.90
C THR A 1093 4.26 31.66 40.10
N CYS A 1094 3.92 32.80 40.71
CA CYS A 1094 4.57 33.28 41.94
C CYS A 1094 4.49 32.22 43.05
N LEU A 1095 3.29 31.66 43.31
CA LEU A 1095 3.11 30.60 44.31
C LEU A 1095 3.91 29.34 43.98
N THR A 1096 4.05 28.98 42.70
CA THR A 1096 4.82 27.81 42.29
C THR A 1096 6.29 27.96 42.62
N TYR A 1097 6.87 29.14 42.44
CA TYR A 1097 8.25 29.43 42.83
C TYR A 1097 8.43 29.62 44.34
N TYR A 1098 7.50 30.30 45.00
CA TYR A 1098 7.49 30.46 46.47
C TYR A 1098 7.39 29.12 47.20
N TYR A 1099 6.62 28.18 46.64
CA TYR A 1099 6.51 26.84 47.19
C TYR A 1099 7.63 25.94 46.67
N GLY A 1100 8.00 25.97 45.39
CA GLY A 1100 9.00 25.08 44.81
C GLY A 1100 10.44 25.38 45.24
N GLY A 1101 10.76 26.65 45.46
CA GLY A 1101 12.13 27.15 45.43
C GLY A 1101 12.63 27.35 43.99
N LEU A 1102 13.81 27.94 43.86
CA LEU A 1102 14.54 28.03 42.59
C LEU A 1102 15.49 26.82 42.48
N ASP A 1103 15.63 26.26 41.28
CA ASP A 1103 16.71 25.33 40.98
C ASP A 1103 18.02 26.08 40.67
N ASP A 1104 19.13 25.35 40.57
CA ASP A 1104 20.44 25.95 40.36
C ASP A 1104 20.47 26.83 39.09
N GLU A 1105 19.88 26.37 37.98
CA GLU A 1105 19.84 27.13 36.72
C GLU A 1105 19.03 28.43 36.82
N ALA A 1106 17.85 28.38 37.46
CA ALA A 1106 17.04 29.56 37.69
C ALA A 1106 17.71 30.52 38.69
N LEU A 1107 18.43 30.00 39.69
CA LEU A 1107 19.20 30.79 40.63
C LEU A 1107 20.34 31.52 39.91
N PHE A 1108 21.14 30.83 39.09
CA PHE A 1108 22.19 31.46 38.27
C PHE A 1108 21.61 32.50 37.31
N THR A 1109 20.47 32.21 36.68
CA THR A 1109 19.78 33.19 35.83
C THR A 1109 19.38 34.45 36.62
N ALA A 1110 18.89 34.29 37.86
CA ALA A 1110 18.52 35.41 38.71
C ALA A 1110 19.75 36.25 39.09
N PHE A 1111 20.87 35.61 39.43
CA PHE A 1111 22.13 36.31 39.70
C PHE A 1111 22.70 37.03 38.47
N ASP A 1112 22.60 36.43 37.28
CA ASP A 1112 22.99 37.07 36.02
C ASP A 1112 22.17 38.32 35.72
N LEU A 1113 20.87 38.30 36.04
CA LEU A 1113 20.00 39.47 35.91
C LEU A 1113 20.33 40.54 36.96
N LEU A 1114 20.58 40.10 38.21
CA LEU A 1114 20.92 40.97 39.33
C LEU A 1114 22.23 41.74 39.09
N ILE A 1115 23.29 41.07 38.59
CA ILE A 1115 24.58 41.70 38.27
C ILE A 1115 24.45 42.77 37.18
N ARG A 1116 23.45 42.65 36.31
CA ARG A 1116 23.15 43.63 35.26
C ARG A 1116 22.27 44.77 35.75
N SER A 1117 21.75 44.72 36.98
CA SER A 1117 20.96 45.81 37.58
C SER A 1117 21.87 46.94 38.07
N ASP A 1118 21.41 48.18 37.90
CA ASP A 1118 22.12 49.37 38.37
C ASP A 1118 22.26 49.42 39.90
N ASN A 1119 21.43 48.66 40.65
CA ASN A 1119 21.40 48.59 42.11
C ASN A 1119 21.60 47.16 42.67
N ALA A 1120 22.44 46.36 42.01
CA ALA A 1120 22.65 44.94 42.32
C ALA A 1120 22.90 44.62 43.81
N ASP A 1121 23.74 45.38 44.50
CA ASP A 1121 24.08 45.16 45.91
C ASP A 1121 22.89 45.41 46.85
N LEU A 1122 22.07 46.44 46.57
CA LEU A 1122 20.91 46.79 47.38
C LEU A 1122 19.77 45.79 47.19
N GLU A 1123 19.54 45.34 45.95
CA GLU A 1123 18.58 44.26 45.66
C GLU A 1123 19.02 42.94 46.30
N TYR A 1124 20.30 42.60 46.24
CA TYR A 1124 20.85 41.40 46.87
C TYR A 1124 20.67 41.43 48.40
N GLN A 1125 20.92 42.58 49.03
CA GLN A 1125 20.71 42.76 50.47
C GLN A 1125 19.26 42.51 50.87
N GLU A 1126 18.29 42.92 50.06
CA GLU A 1126 16.88 42.59 50.31
C GLU A 1126 16.59 41.10 50.14
N TRP A 1127 17.25 40.39 49.20
CA TRP A 1127 17.08 38.92 49.04
C TRP A 1127 17.55 38.15 50.27
N VAL A 1128 18.66 38.56 50.89
CA VAL A 1128 19.28 37.84 52.01
C VAL A 1128 18.85 38.35 53.39
N LYS A 1129 18.07 39.44 53.46
CA LYS A 1129 17.62 40.10 54.69
C LYS A 1129 16.95 39.18 55.71
N ALA A 1130 16.23 38.17 55.22
CA ALA A 1130 15.48 37.23 56.05
C ALA A 1130 16.26 35.94 56.38
N ILE A 1131 17.49 35.78 55.88
CA ILE A 1131 18.25 34.52 55.96
C ILE A 1131 19.48 34.72 56.87
N PRO A 1132 19.75 33.83 57.84
CA PRO A 1132 20.93 33.90 58.68
C PRO A 1132 22.18 33.39 57.93
N ILE A 1133 22.74 34.23 57.06
CA ILE A 1133 24.01 33.95 56.35
C ILE A 1133 25.20 34.70 56.95
N PRO A 1134 26.45 34.17 56.82
CA PRO A 1134 27.65 34.87 57.26
C PRO A 1134 27.82 36.24 56.60
N ASP A 1135 28.37 37.22 57.32
CA ASP A 1135 28.48 38.61 56.86
C ASP A 1135 29.22 38.77 55.52
N ALA A 1136 30.19 37.89 55.23
CA ALA A 1136 30.90 37.87 53.96
C ALA A 1136 29.99 37.64 52.74
N PHE A 1137 28.87 36.93 52.92
CA PHE A 1137 27.91 36.61 51.85
C PHE A 1137 26.67 37.54 51.84
N LYS A 1138 26.63 38.58 52.69
CA LYS A 1138 25.57 39.59 52.69
C LYS A 1138 25.72 40.66 51.60
N HIS A 1139 26.89 40.70 50.96
CA HIS A 1139 27.20 41.57 49.83
C HIS A 1139 27.40 40.74 48.56
N ILE A 1140 26.98 41.27 47.41
CA ILE A 1140 27.03 40.52 46.15
C ILE A 1140 28.47 40.16 45.76
N GLN A 1141 29.43 41.00 46.16
CA GLN A 1141 30.86 40.82 45.93
C GLN A 1141 31.43 39.56 46.61
N GLY A 1142 30.77 39.07 47.67
CA GLY A 1142 31.12 37.83 48.35
C GLY A 1142 30.64 36.55 47.66
N VAL A 1143 29.83 36.68 46.60
CA VAL A 1143 29.26 35.55 45.85
C VAL A 1143 30.03 35.36 44.54
N ASN A 1144 30.78 34.26 44.42
CA ASN A 1144 31.52 33.95 43.20
C ASN A 1144 30.73 33.00 42.29
N LEU A 1145 30.27 33.50 41.13
CA LEU A 1145 29.49 32.73 40.16
C LEU A 1145 30.35 31.93 39.15
N LYS A 1146 31.69 32.04 39.19
CA LYS A 1146 32.60 31.37 38.24
C LYS A 1146 32.98 29.93 38.62
N GLU A 1147 32.73 29.50 39.86
CA GLU A 1147 33.00 28.13 40.31
C GLU A 1147 31.72 27.30 40.34
N SER A 1148 31.53 26.43 39.35
CA SER A 1148 30.37 25.54 39.21
C SER A 1148 30.40 24.33 40.17
N ARG A 1149 30.80 24.51 41.44
CA ARG A 1149 30.69 23.49 42.48
C ARG A 1149 29.86 24.03 43.65
N PRO A 1150 28.84 23.29 44.12
CA PRO A 1150 27.97 23.78 45.17
C PRO A 1150 28.73 23.81 46.51
N VAL A 1151 28.96 25.01 47.04
CA VAL A 1151 29.20 25.17 48.48
C VAL A 1151 27.86 24.94 49.15
N ARG A 1152 27.69 23.77 49.79
CA ARG A 1152 26.59 23.56 50.74
C ARG A 1152 26.81 24.53 51.90
N ILE A 1153 25.93 25.52 52.03
CA ILE A 1153 25.71 26.27 53.27
C ILE A 1153 24.68 25.49 54.09
#